data_AF-A0A2A6C5C4-F1
#
_entry.id   AF-A0A2A6C5C4-F1
#
_cell.length_a   1.000
_cell.length_b   1.000
_cell.length_c   1.000
_cell.angle_alpha   90.00
_cell.angle_beta   90.00
_cell.angle_gamma   90.00
#
_symmetry.space_group_name_H-M   'P 1'
#
loop_
_entity.id
_entity.type
_entity.pdbx_description
1 polymer ?
#
loop_
_entity_poly.entity_id
_entity_poly.type
_entity_poly.pdbx_seq_one_letter_code
_entity_poly.pdbx_strand_id
1 'polypeptide(L)'
;MAYCDYAGAALPSAAQLDALHARLATFPLANPHSRHAVSGNTAALVESARARIYSHLHTTADEYDLVFTFNTTHSIHIVAESFVFPAKERPAGDPQMFYTLADCRGPSYVYLLDSHTSVVGAREIVRDKVDSMCCLDELPDDWEKEGGKPSESTRSLFVLTAMSNFCGRKYPLSAVRELQKRGFSVILDAASLVSSSPLRLDTCQPHFVVFSFYKMFGYPTGLAALLIHRSARGLLKKRSFGGGSVTAYLPQQLYHADKDVFHRRHHFFIPFFYISNIAPSLVFEEGTPNYYAMAALREGFEELDRCGGIDAIHSRCDSMVRAAREMLRGKRHANGRPLCVLYEHEENPSSDTKGPTIAFNVRRHDGSWVGFIEVEKMADLFGIHLRTGCFCNAGACQKYLKLSNEDLKANFERCGDLVDLIDGRPVGAVRLSFGKGSTMQDIELISSMLSCCFVGGAAPTLRPPIIPLDAPVRARLESLHVYPVKSCRGITVDSWTLSASGLSFDRHFSIVSSDVTLTQKRVRRLCRIVPRIDLASSTLFLSSEDAMGDGDAEIEIPLTSSDDGRLGSAATNLTCTSNIQSKDVGGPSVSSWLSDQLDFPSCVLRRVESGDASPSRSFSNDSPYLLVSYSSAAVISASIGMDVEEYIRRFRPNLVVSGLPPFIEDDADEVDIDGHLFEVVNKCVRCEMICIDQSTGDKDPAALLALRESRRGEGITFGIYLRERDADSKSIRTIGKGSTVILSRTGKCKLT
;
A
#
# COMPACT_ATOMS: atom_id res chain seq x y z
N MET A 1 19.17 -3.57 -3.88
CA MET A 1 17.76 -3.54 -3.43
C MET A 1 17.19 -4.93 -3.64
N ALA A 2 16.67 -5.57 -2.59
CA ALA A 2 15.96 -6.84 -2.71
C ALA A 2 14.44 -6.57 -2.69
N TYR A 3 13.75 -6.88 -3.79
CA TYR A 3 12.29 -6.68 -3.87
C TYR A 3 11.56 -8.02 -3.63
N CYS A 4 10.82 -8.08 -2.53
CA CYS A 4 10.14 -9.27 -2.02
C CYS A 4 8.63 -9.05 -1.81
N ASP A 5 8.00 -8.15 -2.58
CA ASP A 5 6.55 -7.88 -2.56
C ASP A 5 5.83 -8.27 -3.88
N TYR A 6 6.25 -9.36 -4.51
CA TYR A 6 5.62 -9.85 -5.75
C TYR A 6 4.15 -10.26 -5.59
N ALA A 7 3.70 -10.62 -4.38
CA ALA A 7 2.31 -10.92 -4.08
C ALA A 7 1.44 -9.66 -4.14
N GLY A 8 2.01 -8.50 -3.82
CA GLY A 8 1.39 -7.19 -4.02
C GLY A 8 1.33 -6.81 -5.49
N ALA A 9 2.50 -6.68 -6.12
CA ALA A 9 2.67 -6.31 -7.51
C ALA A 9 4.04 -6.81 -8.03
N ALA A 10 4.13 -7.15 -9.31
CA ALA A 10 5.45 -7.28 -9.94
C ALA A 10 6.02 -5.88 -10.27
N LEU A 11 7.33 -5.81 -10.52
CA LEU A 11 7.96 -4.61 -11.08
C LEU A 11 8.14 -4.75 -12.60
N PRO A 12 7.81 -3.72 -13.41
CA PRO A 12 8.14 -3.72 -14.82
C PRO A 12 9.65 -3.63 -15.02
N SER A 13 10.16 -4.24 -16.09
CA SER A 13 11.57 -4.07 -16.46
C SER A 13 11.76 -2.77 -17.25
N ALA A 14 12.97 -2.19 -17.20
CA ALA A 14 13.32 -1.06 -18.06
C ALA A 14 13.11 -1.41 -19.54
N ALA A 15 13.55 -2.60 -19.96
CA ALA A 15 13.36 -3.10 -21.32
C ALA A 15 11.89 -3.16 -21.77
N GLN A 16 10.97 -3.55 -20.87
CA GLN A 16 9.53 -3.53 -21.15
C GLN A 16 9.02 -2.10 -21.41
N LEU A 17 9.44 -1.14 -20.58
CA LEU A 17 8.99 0.25 -20.68
C LEU A 17 9.59 0.96 -21.89
N ASP A 18 10.87 0.72 -22.19
CA ASP A 18 11.57 1.29 -23.34
C ASP A 18 10.97 0.79 -24.66
N ALA A 19 10.67 -0.51 -24.75
CA ALA A 19 10.05 -1.09 -25.93
C ALA A 19 8.62 -0.57 -26.14
N LEU A 20 7.86 -0.39 -25.06
CA LEU A 20 6.54 0.26 -25.13
C LEU A 20 6.65 1.70 -25.62
N HIS A 21 7.57 2.48 -25.05
CA HIS A 21 7.78 3.87 -25.44
C HIS A 21 8.14 3.99 -26.92
N ALA A 22 9.12 3.21 -27.39
CA ALA A 22 9.53 3.19 -28.79
C ALA A 22 8.38 2.83 -29.75
N ARG A 23 7.52 1.88 -29.34
CA ARG A 23 6.32 1.54 -30.11
C ARG A 23 5.31 2.68 -30.14
N LEU A 24 4.97 3.26 -28.99
CA LEU A 24 3.96 4.33 -28.94
C LEU A 24 4.42 5.61 -29.66
N ALA A 25 5.73 5.86 -29.74
CA ALA A 25 6.30 6.96 -30.51
C ALA A 25 6.14 6.78 -32.04
N THR A 26 6.10 5.53 -32.52
CA THR A 26 6.04 5.21 -33.96
C THR A 26 4.64 4.80 -34.43
N PHE A 27 3.81 4.30 -33.52
CA PHE A 27 2.49 3.76 -33.82
C PHE A 27 1.42 4.44 -32.95
N PRO A 28 0.85 5.57 -33.41
CA PRO A 28 -0.18 6.26 -32.66
C PRO A 28 -1.41 5.38 -32.50
N LEU A 29 -2.01 5.42 -31.31
CA LEU A 29 -3.26 4.72 -31.00
C LEU A 29 -4.41 5.72 -30.93
N ALA A 30 -5.60 5.26 -31.29
CA ALA A 30 -6.81 6.06 -31.25
C ALA A 30 -7.98 5.23 -30.74
N ASN A 31 -9.12 5.86 -30.46
CA ASN A 31 -10.31 5.13 -30.04
C ASN A 31 -10.65 4.03 -31.06
N PRO A 32 -10.69 2.74 -30.65
CA PRO A 32 -10.88 1.60 -31.57
C PRO A 32 -12.27 1.53 -32.20
N HIS A 33 -13.21 2.39 -31.78
CA HIS A 33 -14.56 2.46 -32.33
C HIS A 33 -14.72 3.52 -33.44
N SER A 34 -13.66 4.26 -33.77
CA SER A 34 -13.65 5.20 -34.90
C SER A 34 -13.47 4.50 -36.24
N ARG A 35 -13.75 5.19 -37.36
CA ARG A 35 -13.72 4.60 -38.72
C ARG A 35 -12.42 4.80 -39.51
N HIS A 36 -11.44 5.54 -38.98
CA HIS A 36 -10.18 5.82 -39.68
C HIS A 36 -9.14 4.72 -39.46
N ALA A 37 -8.11 4.66 -40.31
CA ALA A 37 -7.09 3.60 -40.30
C ALA A 37 -6.40 3.40 -38.94
N VAL A 38 -6.07 4.48 -38.22
CA VAL A 38 -5.45 4.43 -36.87
C VAL A 38 -6.34 3.69 -35.85
N SER A 39 -7.66 3.79 -35.98
CA SER A 39 -8.61 3.06 -35.15
C SER A 39 -8.60 1.57 -35.47
N GLY A 40 -8.63 1.21 -36.76
CA GLY A 40 -8.53 -0.19 -37.20
C GLY A 40 -7.23 -0.86 -36.72
N ASN A 41 -6.12 -0.13 -36.77
CA ASN A 41 -4.83 -0.55 -36.21
C ASN A 41 -4.89 -0.79 -34.70
N THR A 42 -5.55 0.09 -33.96
CA THR A 42 -5.75 -0.07 -32.50
C THR A 42 -6.61 -1.29 -32.21
N ALA A 43 -7.70 -1.51 -32.95
CA ALA A 43 -8.56 -2.68 -32.81
C ALA A 43 -7.80 -3.99 -33.08
N ALA A 44 -6.99 -4.05 -34.15
CA ALA A 44 -6.16 -5.22 -34.45
C ALA A 44 -5.15 -5.53 -33.33
N LEU A 45 -4.58 -4.49 -32.71
CA LEU A 45 -3.68 -4.64 -31.57
C LEU A 45 -4.41 -5.21 -30.33
N VAL A 46 -5.64 -4.76 -30.06
CA VAL A 46 -6.46 -5.29 -28.95
C VAL A 46 -6.76 -6.78 -29.18
N GLU A 47 -7.14 -7.16 -30.40
CA GLU A 47 -7.37 -8.57 -30.73
C GLU A 47 -6.09 -9.42 -30.66
N SER A 48 -4.94 -8.86 -31.06
CA SER A 48 -3.64 -9.52 -30.87
C SER A 48 -3.34 -9.76 -29.39
N ALA A 49 -3.66 -8.79 -28.52
CA ALA A 49 -3.51 -8.97 -27.08
C ALA A 49 -4.42 -10.09 -26.55
N ARG A 50 -5.68 -10.18 -26.99
CA ARG A 50 -6.58 -11.30 -26.63
C ARG A 50 -5.99 -12.65 -27.06
N ALA A 51 -5.54 -12.75 -28.31
CA ALA A 51 -4.92 -13.98 -28.83
C ALA A 51 -3.70 -14.40 -28.01
N ARG A 52 -2.86 -13.43 -27.60
CA ARG A 52 -1.69 -13.71 -26.75
C ARG A 52 -2.08 -14.22 -25.36
N ILE A 53 -3.17 -13.73 -24.78
CA ILE A 53 -3.69 -14.18 -23.48
C ILE A 53 -4.28 -15.58 -23.59
N TYR A 54 -5.08 -15.86 -24.62
CA TYR A 54 -5.62 -17.20 -24.87
C TYR A 54 -4.51 -18.25 -25.01
N SER A 55 -3.47 -17.93 -25.80
CA SER A 55 -2.29 -18.79 -25.93
C SER A 55 -1.58 -19.02 -24.60
N HIS A 56 -1.40 -17.97 -23.79
CA HIS A 56 -0.76 -18.09 -22.47
C HIS A 56 -1.53 -19.01 -21.50
N LEU A 57 -2.86 -18.98 -21.56
CA LEU A 57 -3.74 -19.74 -20.69
C LEU A 57 -4.13 -21.12 -21.25
N HIS A 58 -3.57 -21.50 -22.40
CA HIS A 58 -3.91 -22.75 -23.10
C HIS A 58 -5.41 -22.90 -23.36
N THR A 59 -6.01 -21.88 -23.96
CA THR A 59 -7.43 -21.85 -24.32
C THR A 59 -7.62 -21.18 -25.68
N THR A 60 -8.84 -21.19 -26.19
CA THR A 60 -9.22 -20.44 -27.39
C THR A 60 -10.40 -19.50 -27.17
N ALA A 61 -10.60 -18.58 -28.11
CA ALA A 61 -11.83 -17.78 -28.22
C ALA A 61 -13.08 -18.67 -28.44
N ASP A 62 -12.88 -19.95 -28.79
CA ASP A 62 -13.94 -20.93 -28.94
C ASP A 62 -14.46 -21.53 -27.63
N GLU A 63 -13.71 -21.36 -26.55
CA GLU A 63 -14.05 -21.89 -25.23
C GLU A 63 -14.39 -20.77 -24.25
N TYR A 64 -13.67 -19.65 -24.33
CA TYR A 64 -13.82 -18.51 -23.43
C TYR A 64 -13.98 -17.20 -24.17
N ASP A 65 -14.84 -16.33 -23.63
CA ASP A 65 -14.82 -14.91 -23.93
C ASP A 65 -13.87 -14.21 -22.97
N LEU A 66 -12.96 -13.41 -23.50
CA LEU A 66 -12.13 -12.53 -22.71
C LEU A 66 -12.75 -11.14 -22.65
N VAL A 67 -12.97 -10.61 -21.46
CA VAL A 67 -13.44 -9.26 -21.18
C VAL A 67 -12.33 -8.52 -20.44
N PHE A 68 -11.89 -7.39 -20.99
CA PHE A 68 -10.95 -6.51 -20.30
C PHE A 68 -11.65 -5.69 -19.21
N THR A 69 -11.04 -5.64 -18.03
CA THR A 69 -11.59 -4.99 -16.84
C THR A 69 -10.50 -4.15 -16.13
N PHE A 70 -10.86 -3.28 -15.18
CA PHE A 70 -9.89 -2.40 -14.51
C PHE A 70 -8.93 -3.12 -13.54
N ASN A 71 -9.40 -4.16 -12.87
CA ASN A 71 -8.62 -5.00 -11.95
C ASN A 71 -9.43 -6.27 -11.61
N THR A 72 -8.81 -7.24 -10.95
CA THR A 72 -9.47 -8.49 -10.50
C THR A 72 -10.73 -8.22 -9.67
N THR A 73 -10.71 -7.21 -8.79
CA THR A 73 -11.89 -6.83 -7.99
C THR A 73 -13.06 -6.43 -8.87
N HIS A 74 -12.82 -5.60 -9.88
CA HIS A 74 -13.83 -5.22 -10.86
C HIS A 74 -14.36 -6.43 -11.64
N SER A 75 -13.49 -7.37 -12.03
CA SER A 75 -13.91 -8.63 -12.67
C SER A 75 -14.88 -9.43 -11.78
N ILE A 76 -14.56 -9.57 -10.49
CA ILE A 76 -15.41 -10.27 -9.51
C ILE A 76 -16.74 -9.53 -9.35
N HIS A 77 -16.71 -8.20 -9.26
CA HIS A 77 -17.91 -7.38 -9.12
C HIS A 77 -18.83 -7.53 -10.34
N ILE A 78 -18.30 -7.48 -11.57
CA ILE A 78 -19.10 -7.71 -12.78
C ILE A 78 -19.87 -9.04 -12.70
N VAL A 79 -19.19 -10.11 -12.28
CA VAL A 79 -19.84 -11.42 -12.11
C VAL A 79 -20.87 -11.35 -10.98
N ALA A 80 -20.51 -10.88 -9.78
CA ALA A 80 -21.42 -10.77 -8.64
C ALA A 80 -22.67 -9.90 -8.92
N GLU A 81 -22.52 -8.83 -9.70
CA GLU A 81 -23.58 -7.91 -10.08
C GLU A 81 -24.51 -8.53 -11.12
N SER A 82 -23.94 -9.17 -12.14
CA SER A 82 -24.65 -9.64 -13.32
C SER A 82 -25.12 -11.09 -13.20
N PHE A 83 -24.61 -11.87 -12.25
CA PHE A 83 -24.99 -13.27 -12.08
C PHE A 83 -26.47 -13.40 -11.73
N VAL A 84 -27.16 -14.25 -12.50
CA VAL A 84 -28.60 -14.48 -12.38
C VAL A 84 -28.85 -15.60 -11.38
N PHE A 85 -29.01 -15.21 -10.12
CA PHE A 85 -29.53 -16.10 -9.08
C PHE A 85 -31.04 -16.37 -9.30
N PRO A 86 -31.52 -17.58 -8.98
CA PRO A 86 -32.95 -17.88 -8.88
C PRO A 86 -33.63 -16.99 -7.84
N ALA A 87 -34.97 -17.02 -7.84
CA ALA A 87 -35.72 -16.33 -6.79
C ALA A 87 -35.29 -16.87 -5.42
N LYS A 88 -34.86 -15.97 -4.55
CA LYS A 88 -34.52 -16.30 -3.16
C LYS A 88 -35.82 -16.62 -2.41
N GLU A 89 -35.80 -17.66 -1.59
CA GLU A 89 -36.96 -18.04 -0.78
C GLU A 89 -36.97 -17.34 0.59
N ARG A 90 -35.82 -16.77 0.99
CA ARG A 90 -35.63 -16.15 2.30
C ARG A 90 -36.30 -14.77 2.41
N PRO A 91 -37.06 -14.51 3.51
CA PRO A 91 -37.64 -13.20 3.78
C PRO A 91 -36.58 -12.10 3.96
N ALA A 92 -36.89 -10.88 3.53
CA ALA A 92 -36.04 -9.73 3.82
C ALA A 92 -35.95 -9.50 5.35
N GLY A 93 -34.73 -9.41 5.90
CA GLY A 93 -34.50 -9.08 7.31
C GLY A 93 -34.23 -10.26 8.27
N ASP A 94 -34.12 -11.49 7.79
CA ASP A 94 -33.64 -12.61 8.62
C ASP A 94 -32.19 -12.34 9.09
N PRO A 95 -31.87 -12.42 10.39
CA PRO A 95 -30.54 -12.13 10.91
C PRO A 95 -29.47 -13.18 10.57
N GLN A 96 -29.84 -14.44 10.28
CA GLN A 96 -28.89 -15.53 10.09
C GLN A 96 -28.49 -15.70 8.62
N MET A 97 -27.35 -15.15 8.21
CA MET A 97 -26.90 -15.16 6.81
C MET A 97 -25.77 -16.14 6.49
N PHE A 98 -25.01 -16.57 7.50
CA PHE A 98 -23.91 -17.52 7.32
C PHE A 98 -24.33 -18.94 7.75
N TYR A 99 -24.07 -19.90 6.87
CA TYR A 99 -24.45 -21.30 7.03
C TYR A 99 -23.26 -22.23 6.74
N THR A 100 -23.35 -23.47 7.22
CA THR A 100 -22.45 -24.53 6.75
C THR A 100 -22.79 -24.88 5.30
N LEU A 101 -21.82 -25.42 4.56
CA LEU A 101 -22.04 -25.81 3.16
C LEU A 101 -23.15 -26.86 3.00
N ALA A 102 -23.33 -27.73 3.98
CA ALA A 102 -24.39 -28.73 4.01
C ALA A 102 -25.80 -28.13 4.22
N ASP A 103 -25.87 -26.96 4.86
CA ASP A 103 -27.13 -26.27 5.17
C ASP A 103 -27.55 -25.27 4.08
N CYS A 104 -26.70 -25.03 3.08
CA CYS A 104 -27.00 -24.20 1.91
C CYS A 104 -28.03 -24.89 0.99
N ARG A 105 -29.33 -24.57 1.15
CA ARG A 105 -30.44 -25.19 0.39
C ARG A 105 -30.94 -24.38 -0.82
N GLY A 106 -30.67 -23.08 -0.85
CA GLY A 106 -31.08 -22.16 -1.92
C GLY A 106 -29.90 -21.57 -2.71
N PRO A 107 -30.12 -20.51 -3.50
CA PRO A 107 -29.04 -19.76 -4.15
C PRO A 107 -28.05 -19.27 -3.10
N SER A 108 -26.77 -19.59 -3.28
CA SER A 108 -25.76 -19.39 -2.26
C SER A 108 -24.50 -18.72 -2.81
N TYR A 109 -23.82 -17.96 -1.96
CA TYR A 109 -22.48 -17.44 -2.24
C TYR A 109 -21.45 -18.08 -1.31
N VAL A 110 -20.50 -18.82 -1.90
CA VAL A 110 -19.52 -19.60 -1.16
C VAL A 110 -18.11 -19.15 -1.51
N TYR A 111 -17.26 -18.98 -0.50
CA TYR A 111 -15.86 -18.60 -0.68
C TYR A 111 -14.99 -19.20 0.43
N LEU A 112 -13.67 -19.12 0.29
CA LEU A 112 -12.72 -19.67 1.24
C LEU A 112 -12.32 -18.62 2.30
N LEU A 113 -11.99 -19.06 3.51
CA LEU A 113 -11.46 -18.21 4.57
C LEU A 113 -10.14 -17.53 4.14
N ASP A 114 -9.38 -18.19 3.27
CA ASP A 114 -8.14 -17.68 2.67
C ASP A 114 -8.39 -16.72 1.48
N SER A 115 -9.65 -16.47 1.11
CA SER A 115 -9.94 -15.61 -0.04
C SER A 115 -9.53 -14.15 0.19
N HIS A 116 -9.13 -13.51 -0.90
CA HIS A 116 -8.73 -12.11 -0.89
C HIS A 116 -9.91 -11.18 -0.54
N THR A 117 -9.64 -10.01 0.03
CA THR A 117 -10.67 -9.02 0.43
C THR A 117 -11.63 -8.65 -0.71
N SER A 118 -11.21 -8.74 -1.98
CA SER A 118 -12.09 -8.53 -3.14
C SER A 118 -13.19 -9.59 -3.27
N VAL A 119 -12.90 -10.84 -2.91
CA VAL A 119 -13.88 -11.94 -2.87
C VAL A 119 -14.79 -11.75 -1.66
N VAL A 120 -14.20 -11.50 -0.48
CA VAL A 120 -14.99 -11.28 0.74
C VAL A 120 -15.93 -10.08 0.59
N GLY A 121 -15.46 -8.99 -0.04
CA GLY A 121 -16.26 -7.79 -0.27
C GLY A 121 -17.42 -7.99 -1.24
N ALA A 122 -17.29 -8.88 -2.23
CA ALA A 122 -18.36 -9.19 -3.18
C ALA A 122 -19.60 -9.79 -2.50
N ARG A 123 -19.46 -10.30 -1.26
CA ARG A 123 -20.59 -10.74 -0.43
C ARG A 123 -21.64 -9.64 -0.23
N GLU A 124 -21.22 -8.37 -0.18
CA GLU A 124 -22.12 -7.23 -0.02
C GLU A 124 -23.00 -7.01 -1.26
N ILE A 125 -22.46 -7.30 -2.44
CA ILE A 125 -23.17 -7.17 -3.72
C ILE A 125 -24.23 -8.27 -3.89
N VAL A 126 -23.91 -9.49 -3.45
CA VAL A 126 -24.78 -10.66 -3.62
C VAL A 126 -25.73 -10.88 -2.44
N ARG A 127 -25.51 -10.22 -1.30
CA ARG A 127 -26.28 -10.39 -0.05
C ARG A 127 -27.78 -10.40 -0.27
N ASP A 128 -28.30 -9.51 -1.12
CA ASP A 128 -29.74 -9.39 -1.36
C ASP A 128 -30.28 -10.36 -2.43
N LYS A 129 -29.39 -11.13 -3.07
CA LYS A 129 -29.70 -12.05 -4.19
C LYS A 129 -29.63 -13.52 -3.79
N VAL A 130 -29.09 -13.84 -2.62
CA VAL A 130 -28.87 -15.22 -2.15
C VAL A 130 -29.65 -15.50 -0.87
N ASP A 131 -29.96 -16.78 -0.64
CA ASP A 131 -30.55 -17.25 0.60
C ASP A 131 -29.48 -17.43 1.69
N SER A 132 -28.28 -17.84 1.29
CA SER A 132 -27.21 -18.15 2.23
C SER A 132 -25.81 -17.76 1.74
N MET A 133 -24.93 -17.49 2.70
CA MET A 133 -23.49 -17.33 2.48
C MET A 133 -22.71 -18.38 3.26
N CYS A 134 -21.61 -18.86 2.71
CA CYS A 134 -20.74 -19.82 3.37
C CYS A 134 -19.27 -19.41 3.20
N CYS A 135 -18.56 -19.34 4.33
CA CYS A 135 -17.12 -19.10 4.39
C CYS A 135 -16.44 -20.38 4.86
N LEU A 136 -15.77 -21.06 3.95
CA LEU A 136 -15.15 -22.36 4.19
C LEU A 136 -13.70 -22.20 4.65
N ASP A 137 -13.34 -22.79 5.80
CA ASP A 137 -11.95 -22.83 6.21
C ASP A 137 -11.09 -23.68 5.26
N GLU A 138 -11.63 -24.82 4.84
CA GLU A 138 -11.00 -25.78 3.95
C GLU A 138 -11.99 -26.30 2.91
N LEU A 139 -11.44 -26.80 1.79
CA LEU A 139 -12.24 -27.59 0.86
C LEU A 139 -12.57 -28.94 1.50
N PRO A 140 -13.77 -29.49 1.24
CA PRO A 140 -14.15 -30.83 1.70
C PRO A 140 -13.15 -31.91 1.27
N ASP A 141 -12.73 -32.74 2.22
CA ASP A 141 -11.97 -33.97 1.93
C ASP A 141 -12.91 -35.03 1.32
N ASP A 142 -14.12 -35.14 1.88
CA ASP A 142 -15.19 -36.01 1.40
C ASP A 142 -16.38 -35.15 0.96
N TRP A 143 -16.34 -34.76 -0.32
CA TRP A 143 -17.39 -33.97 -0.93
C TRP A 143 -18.78 -34.61 -0.81
N GLU A 144 -18.91 -35.95 -0.76
CA GLU A 144 -20.23 -36.60 -0.63
C GLU A 144 -20.89 -36.32 0.72
N LYS A 145 -20.10 -36.20 1.80
CA LYS A 145 -20.59 -35.91 3.15
C LYS A 145 -20.66 -34.42 3.44
N GLU A 146 -19.70 -33.65 2.95
CA GLU A 146 -19.44 -32.28 3.41
C GLU A 146 -19.70 -31.22 2.34
N GLY A 147 -19.76 -31.62 1.06
CA GLY A 147 -19.67 -30.72 -0.09
C GLY A 147 -20.92 -29.92 -0.44
N GLY A 148 -22.01 -30.06 0.33
CA GLY A 148 -23.32 -29.59 -0.08
C GLY A 148 -23.79 -30.20 -1.42
N LYS A 149 -25.09 -30.16 -1.70
CA LYS A 149 -25.61 -30.55 -3.02
C LYS A 149 -26.62 -29.51 -3.51
N PRO A 150 -26.16 -28.29 -3.86
CA PRO A 150 -27.01 -27.39 -4.62
C PRO A 150 -27.50 -28.11 -5.87
N SER A 151 -28.78 -28.02 -6.19
CA SER A 151 -29.28 -28.53 -7.46
C SER A 151 -28.91 -27.55 -8.58
N GLU A 152 -28.82 -28.00 -9.83
CA GLU A 152 -28.65 -27.08 -10.97
C GLU A 152 -29.73 -25.97 -10.99
N SER A 153 -30.91 -26.24 -10.43
CA SER A 153 -31.97 -25.24 -10.23
C SER A 153 -31.65 -24.15 -9.20
N THR A 154 -30.77 -24.39 -8.22
CA THR A 154 -30.38 -23.40 -7.19
C THR A 154 -29.35 -22.37 -7.69
N ARG A 155 -28.58 -22.69 -8.74
CA ARG A 155 -27.51 -21.84 -9.34
C ARG A 155 -26.77 -21.00 -8.31
N SER A 156 -25.90 -21.66 -7.54
CA SER A 156 -25.05 -21.03 -6.54
C SER A 156 -23.69 -20.63 -7.11
N LEU A 157 -23.07 -19.61 -6.53
CA LEU A 157 -21.78 -19.07 -6.95
C LEU A 157 -20.70 -19.44 -5.93
N PHE A 158 -19.65 -20.11 -6.38
CA PHE A 158 -18.47 -20.46 -5.57
C PHE A 158 -17.26 -19.70 -6.08
N VAL A 159 -16.51 -19.06 -5.18
CA VAL A 159 -15.23 -18.42 -5.52
C VAL A 159 -14.08 -19.24 -4.97
N LEU A 160 -13.37 -19.91 -5.89
CA LEU A 160 -12.18 -20.69 -5.57
C LEU A 160 -10.94 -19.79 -5.68
N THR A 161 -10.27 -19.58 -4.56
CA THR A 161 -8.95 -18.94 -4.53
C THR A 161 -7.92 -19.92 -5.07
N ALA A 162 -7.29 -19.63 -6.21
CA ALA A 162 -6.32 -20.53 -6.81
C ALA A 162 -5.01 -20.58 -6.02
N MET A 163 -4.57 -19.43 -5.50
CA MET A 163 -3.39 -19.32 -4.65
C MET A 163 -3.54 -18.19 -3.62
N SER A 164 -3.17 -18.47 -2.37
CA SER A 164 -3.19 -17.52 -1.25
C SER A 164 -2.20 -16.38 -1.48
N ASN A 165 -2.68 -15.13 -1.38
CA ASN A 165 -1.79 -13.96 -1.33
C ASN A 165 -1.11 -13.82 0.05
N PHE A 166 -1.57 -14.56 1.07
CA PHE A 166 -0.99 -14.54 2.41
C PHE A 166 0.23 -15.46 2.52
N CYS A 167 0.02 -16.76 2.31
CA CYS A 167 1.04 -17.79 2.54
C CYS A 167 1.45 -18.55 1.28
N GLY A 168 0.97 -18.16 0.10
CA GLY A 168 1.31 -18.83 -1.15
C GLY A 168 0.73 -20.24 -1.28
N ARG A 169 -0.15 -20.70 -0.40
CA ARG A 169 -0.83 -22.00 -0.55
C ARG A 169 -1.58 -22.05 -1.88
N LYS A 170 -1.42 -23.13 -2.63
CA LYS A 170 -2.20 -23.39 -3.86
C LYS A 170 -3.34 -24.34 -3.53
N TYR A 171 -4.53 -24.01 -3.98
CA TYR A 171 -5.69 -24.90 -3.87
C TYR A 171 -5.76 -25.81 -5.10
N PRO A 172 -6.20 -27.06 -4.94
CA PRO A 172 -6.26 -28.01 -6.04
C PRO A 172 -7.27 -27.53 -7.09
N LEU A 173 -6.79 -27.27 -8.30
CA LEU A 173 -7.65 -26.85 -9.42
C LEU A 173 -8.65 -27.94 -9.84
N SER A 174 -8.40 -29.20 -9.48
CA SER A 174 -9.35 -30.31 -9.67
C SER A 174 -10.67 -30.09 -8.92
N ALA A 175 -10.69 -29.28 -7.86
CA ALA A 175 -11.90 -28.91 -7.13
C ALA A 175 -12.93 -28.19 -8.00
N VAL A 176 -12.50 -27.48 -9.06
CA VAL A 176 -13.41 -26.83 -10.02
C VAL A 176 -14.42 -27.84 -10.58
N ARG A 177 -13.94 -29.01 -11.00
CA ARG A 177 -14.78 -30.05 -11.59
C ARG A 177 -15.78 -30.61 -10.58
N GLU A 178 -15.35 -30.83 -9.34
CA GLU A 178 -16.22 -31.35 -8.28
C GLU A 178 -17.29 -30.34 -7.85
N LEU A 179 -16.94 -29.06 -7.79
CA LEU A 179 -17.88 -27.98 -7.55
C LEU A 179 -18.93 -27.87 -8.66
N GLN A 180 -18.51 -27.94 -9.93
CA GLN A 180 -19.43 -27.88 -11.07
C GLN A 180 -20.39 -29.06 -11.10
N LYS A 181 -19.93 -30.29 -10.80
CA LYS A 181 -20.80 -31.48 -10.66
C LYS A 181 -21.89 -31.30 -9.60
N ARG A 182 -21.66 -30.43 -8.62
CA ARG A 182 -22.59 -30.08 -7.53
C ARG A 182 -23.44 -28.85 -7.84
N GLY A 183 -23.50 -28.42 -9.10
CA GLY A 183 -24.33 -27.30 -9.51
C GLY A 183 -23.77 -25.91 -9.17
N PHE A 184 -22.52 -25.81 -8.71
CA PHE A 184 -21.88 -24.50 -8.52
C PHE A 184 -21.38 -23.91 -9.84
N SER A 185 -21.65 -22.61 -10.00
CA SER A 185 -20.91 -21.77 -10.93
C SER A 185 -19.63 -21.30 -10.23
N VAL A 186 -18.48 -21.47 -10.87
CA VAL A 186 -17.18 -21.31 -10.22
C VAL A 186 -16.46 -20.11 -10.80
N ILE A 187 -16.11 -19.15 -9.93
CA ILE A 187 -15.11 -18.12 -10.21
C ILE A 187 -13.78 -18.65 -9.70
N LEU A 188 -12.78 -18.74 -10.58
CA LEU A 188 -11.40 -18.98 -10.21
C LEU A 188 -10.69 -17.63 -10.03
N ASP A 189 -10.41 -17.25 -8.78
CA ASP A 189 -9.52 -16.13 -8.48
C ASP A 189 -8.07 -16.58 -8.70
N ALA A 190 -7.57 -16.30 -9.91
CA ALA A 190 -6.25 -16.70 -10.37
C ALA A 190 -5.20 -15.60 -10.17
N ALA A 191 -5.57 -14.45 -9.58
CA ALA A 191 -4.73 -13.25 -9.57
C ALA A 191 -3.37 -13.45 -8.93
N SER A 192 -3.29 -14.24 -7.85
CA SER A 192 -2.01 -14.61 -7.25
C SER A 192 -1.32 -15.71 -8.04
N LEU A 193 -2.05 -16.73 -8.50
CA LEU A 193 -1.47 -17.91 -9.17
C LEU A 193 -0.68 -17.53 -10.44
N VAL A 194 -1.29 -16.73 -11.32
CA VAL A 194 -0.69 -16.39 -12.63
C VAL A 194 0.54 -15.48 -12.54
N SER A 195 0.87 -14.96 -11.35
CA SER A 195 2.08 -14.15 -11.15
C SER A 195 3.36 -14.96 -11.28
N SER A 196 3.27 -16.27 -11.05
CA SER A 196 4.45 -17.13 -10.81
C SER A 196 4.20 -18.61 -11.07
N SER A 197 3.00 -19.02 -11.48
CA SER A 197 2.65 -20.41 -11.74
C SER A 197 1.81 -20.52 -13.03
N PRO A 198 1.98 -21.60 -13.80
CA PRO A 198 1.18 -21.82 -15.00
C PRO A 198 -0.30 -22.04 -14.62
N LEU A 199 -1.19 -21.50 -15.44
CA LEU A 199 -2.62 -21.82 -15.43
C LEU A 199 -3.00 -22.32 -16.82
N ARG A 200 -3.49 -23.56 -16.89
CA ARG A 200 -3.91 -24.17 -18.14
C ARG A 200 -5.41 -24.45 -18.12
N LEU A 201 -6.16 -23.82 -19.02
CA LEU A 201 -7.61 -23.95 -19.09
C LEU A 201 -8.08 -25.15 -19.93
N ASP A 202 -7.17 -25.81 -20.64
CA ASP A 202 -7.40 -27.13 -21.25
C ASP A 202 -7.60 -28.24 -20.21
N THR A 203 -7.10 -28.07 -18.99
CA THR A 203 -7.19 -29.06 -17.89
C THR A 203 -8.12 -28.64 -16.75
N CYS A 204 -8.38 -27.34 -16.62
CA CYS A 204 -9.24 -26.77 -15.59
C CYS A 204 -10.15 -25.72 -16.21
N GLN A 205 -11.45 -26.03 -16.34
CA GLN A 205 -12.43 -25.20 -17.04
C GLN A 205 -13.48 -24.56 -16.10
N PRO A 206 -13.10 -23.58 -15.27
CA PRO A 206 -14.07 -22.86 -14.45
C PRO A 206 -14.99 -22.00 -15.32
N HIS A 207 -16.18 -21.68 -14.80
CA HIS A 207 -17.13 -20.83 -15.49
C HIS A 207 -16.59 -19.40 -15.69
N PHE A 208 -15.83 -18.90 -14.71
CA PHE A 208 -15.20 -17.58 -14.75
C PHE A 208 -13.76 -17.65 -14.26
N VAL A 209 -12.84 -16.93 -14.91
CA VAL A 209 -11.43 -16.75 -14.45
C VAL A 209 -11.14 -15.27 -14.33
N VAL A 210 -10.52 -14.86 -13.22
CA VAL A 210 -10.20 -13.45 -12.96
C VAL A 210 -8.74 -13.28 -12.55
N PHE A 211 -8.05 -12.29 -13.13
CA PHE A 211 -6.70 -11.90 -12.73
C PHE A 211 -6.30 -10.52 -13.26
N SER A 212 -5.30 -9.90 -12.63
CA SER A 212 -4.73 -8.60 -13.03
C SER A 212 -3.33 -8.76 -13.63
N PHE A 213 -3.05 -8.06 -14.73
CA PHE A 213 -1.77 -8.18 -15.45
C PHE A 213 -0.58 -7.60 -14.71
N TYR A 214 -0.77 -6.54 -13.92
CA TYR A 214 0.31 -5.93 -13.14
C TYR A 214 0.92 -6.91 -12.11
N LYS A 215 0.19 -7.95 -11.70
CA LYS A 215 0.74 -9.01 -10.83
C LYS A 215 1.72 -9.93 -11.57
N MET A 216 1.58 -10.06 -12.89
CA MET A 216 2.43 -10.91 -13.72
C MET A 216 3.74 -10.22 -14.09
N PHE A 217 3.65 -8.96 -14.54
CA PHE A 217 4.82 -8.25 -15.08
C PHE A 217 4.88 -6.75 -14.71
N GLY A 218 4.05 -6.27 -13.79
CA GLY A 218 4.20 -4.96 -13.13
C GLY A 218 3.61 -3.75 -13.85
N TYR A 219 3.45 -3.81 -15.17
CA TYR A 219 2.82 -2.75 -15.96
C TYR A 219 2.04 -3.35 -17.13
N PRO A 220 0.82 -2.89 -17.44
CA PRO A 220 0.14 -1.71 -16.89
C PRO A 220 -0.64 -2.02 -15.61
N THR A 221 -0.74 -1.04 -14.72
CA THR A 221 -1.78 -1.00 -13.69
C THR A 221 -3.12 -0.58 -14.29
N GLY A 222 -4.23 -0.97 -13.68
CA GLY A 222 -5.57 -0.59 -14.18
C GLY A 222 -6.07 -1.44 -15.35
N LEU A 223 -5.50 -2.63 -15.57
CA LEU A 223 -5.98 -3.61 -16.54
C LEU A 223 -5.95 -5.04 -15.96
N ALA A 224 -7.02 -5.79 -16.23
CA ALA A 224 -7.26 -7.16 -15.83
C ALA A 224 -8.08 -7.90 -16.89
N ALA A 225 -8.19 -9.22 -16.74
CA ALA A 225 -9.01 -10.07 -17.57
C ALA A 225 -10.07 -10.80 -16.74
N LEU A 226 -11.30 -10.78 -17.25
CA LEU A 226 -12.39 -11.68 -16.89
C LEU A 226 -12.59 -12.63 -18.08
N LEU A 227 -12.30 -13.91 -17.90
CA LEU A 227 -12.67 -14.93 -18.88
C LEU A 227 -14.01 -15.54 -18.49
N ILE A 228 -14.94 -15.62 -19.43
CA ILE A 228 -16.27 -16.22 -19.27
C ILE A 228 -16.34 -17.44 -20.17
N HIS A 229 -16.47 -18.63 -19.58
CA HIS A 229 -16.65 -19.85 -20.36
C HIS A 229 -17.94 -19.75 -21.18
N ARG A 230 -17.95 -20.23 -22.42
CA ARG A 230 -19.11 -20.09 -23.31
C ARG A 230 -20.40 -20.66 -22.71
N SER A 231 -20.32 -21.74 -21.94
CA SER A 231 -21.48 -22.33 -21.24
C SER A 231 -22.07 -21.41 -20.16
N ALA A 232 -21.28 -20.47 -19.63
CA ALA A 232 -21.65 -19.56 -18.55
C ALA A 232 -22.27 -18.24 -19.04
N ARG A 233 -22.23 -17.93 -20.34
CA ARG A 233 -22.73 -16.66 -20.89
C ARG A 233 -24.18 -16.36 -20.46
N GLY A 234 -25.04 -17.38 -20.52
CA GLY A 234 -26.46 -17.25 -20.14
C GLY A 234 -26.70 -17.08 -18.64
N LEU A 235 -25.66 -17.22 -17.80
CA LEU A 235 -25.74 -17.02 -16.35
C LEU A 235 -25.54 -15.55 -15.97
N LEU A 236 -25.07 -14.71 -16.89
CA LEU A 236 -24.84 -13.29 -16.67
C LEU A 236 -25.88 -12.45 -17.43
N LYS A 237 -26.52 -11.52 -16.72
CA LYS A 237 -27.40 -10.51 -17.30
C LYS A 237 -27.02 -9.14 -16.78
N LYS A 238 -26.43 -8.34 -17.68
CA LYS A 238 -26.12 -6.93 -17.39
C LYS A 238 -27.40 -6.15 -17.12
N ARG A 239 -27.39 -5.27 -16.11
CA ARG A 239 -28.54 -4.42 -15.73
C ARG A 239 -28.46 -2.99 -16.26
N SER A 240 -27.33 -2.64 -16.89
CA SER A 240 -27.02 -1.32 -17.45
C SER A 240 -26.49 -1.46 -18.88
N PHE A 241 -26.56 -0.38 -19.65
CA PHE A 241 -25.90 -0.27 -20.96
C PHE A 241 -25.08 1.01 -21.03
N GLY A 242 -24.05 1.03 -21.88
CA GLY A 242 -23.19 2.18 -22.09
C GLY A 242 -22.89 2.42 -23.57
N GLY A 243 -22.16 3.50 -23.84
CA GLY A 243 -21.60 3.75 -25.17
C GLY A 243 -20.73 2.57 -25.58
N GLY A 244 -21.05 1.95 -26.72
CA GLY A 244 -20.36 0.73 -27.18
C GLY A 244 -21.17 -0.56 -27.03
N SER A 245 -22.13 -0.64 -26.10
CA SER A 245 -22.95 -1.85 -25.87
C SER A 245 -24.38 -1.76 -26.42
N VAL A 246 -24.90 -0.53 -26.56
CA VAL A 246 -26.24 -0.24 -27.09
C VAL A 246 -26.19 0.21 -28.57
N THR A 247 -27.21 -0.14 -29.34
CA THR A 247 -27.42 0.33 -30.73
C THR A 247 -28.35 1.53 -30.79
N ALA A 248 -29.45 1.48 -30.03
CA ALA A 248 -30.44 2.55 -29.96
C ALA A 248 -31.10 2.56 -28.57
N TYR A 249 -31.49 3.74 -28.09
CA TYR A 249 -32.27 3.89 -26.87
C TYR A 249 -33.11 5.17 -26.94
N LEU A 250 -34.18 5.23 -26.14
CA LEU A 250 -35.02 6.41 -26.03
C LEU A 250 -34.83 7.04 -24.65
N PRO A 251 -34.36 8.30 -24.53
CA PRO A 251 -34.06 8.90 -23.22
C PRO A 251 -35.28 9.03 -22.29
N GLN A 252 -36.48 9.17 -22.86
CA GLN A 252 -37.72 9.39 -22.11
C GLN A 252 -38.58 8.12 -21.98
N GLN A 253 -38.09 6.97 -22.44
CA GLN A 253 -38.82 5.70 -22.40
C GLN A 253 -37.89 4.58 -21.94
N LEU A 254 -38.43 3.55 -21.27
CA LEU A 254 -37.67 2.35 -20.92
C LEU A 254 -37.49 1.44 -22.15
N TYR A 255 -36.86 1.98 -23.19
CA TYR A 255 -36.53 1.28 -24.42
C TYR A 255 -35.04 1.42 -24.73
N HIS A 256 -34.41 0.27 -24.94
CA HIS A 256 -33.08 0.16 -25.54
C HIS A 256 -33.02 -1.09 -26.41
N ALA A 257 -32.13 -1.06 -27.40
CA ALA A 257 -31.80 -2.19 -28.25
C ALA A 257 -30.31 -2.47 -28.15
N ASP A 258 -29.96 -3.65 -27.62
CA ASP A 258 -28.58 -4.09 -27.51
C ASP A 258 -27.99 -4.44 -28.88
N LYS A 259 -26.68 -4.25 -29.03
CA LYS A 259 -25.95 -4.64 -30.25
C LYS A 259 -26.16 -6.11 -30.59
N ASP A 260 -26.06 -7.00 -29.61
CA ASP A 260 -26.23 -8.45 -29.82
C ASP A 260 -27.63 -8.86 -30.32
N VAL A 261 -28.67 -8.14 -29.90
CA VAL A 261 -30.06 -8.43 -30.28
C VAL A 261 -30.35 -7.83 -31.67
N PHE A 262 -29.82 -6.65 -31.96
CA PHE A 262 -29.93 -6.00 -33.25
C PHE A 262 -29.18 -6.77 -34.35
N HIS A 263 -27.93 -7.20 -34.09
CA HIS A 263 -27.11 -7.94 -35.05
C HIS A 263 -27.70 -9.32 -35.40
N ARG A 264 -28.23 -10.06 -34.41
CA ARG A 264 -28.93 -11.35 -34.66
C ARG A 264 -30.18 -11.21 -35.54
N ARG A 265 -30.86 -10.05 -35.52
CA ARG A 265 -32.09 -9.81 -36.31
C ARG A 265 -31.84 -9.26 -37.72
N HIS A 266 -30.67 -8.67 -37.99
CA HIS A 266 -30.41 -7.91 -39.22
C HIS A 266 -29.17 -8.40 -40.01
N HIS A 267 -28.89 -9.70 -40.01
CA HIS A 267 -27.77 -10.36 -40.71
C HIS A 267 -27.60 -10.01 -42.21
N PHE A 268 -28.59 -9.36 -42.85
CA PHE A 268 -28.63 -9.10 -44.29
C PHE A 268 -28.13 -7.71 -44.75
N PHE A 269 -27.93 -6.73 -43.85
CA PHE A 269 -27.73 -5.32 -44.24
C PHE A 269 -26.42 -4.66 -43.78
N ILE A 270 -25.56 -5.36 -43.05
CA ILE A 270 -24.28 -4.81 -42.55
C ILE A 270 -23.14 -5.57 -43.25
N PRO A 271 -22.08 -4.89 -43.76
CA PRO A 271 -20.96 -5.57 -44.41
C PRO A 271 -20.28 -6.59 -43.47
N PHE A 272 -20.02 -7.79 -43.98
CA PHE A 272 -19.48 -8.97 -43.28
C PHE A 272 -18.17 -8.71 -42.48
N PHE A 273 -17.41 -7.67 -42.86
CA PHE A 273 -16.16 -7.25 -42.21
C PHE A 273 -16.37 -6.62 -40.82
N TYR A 274 -17.59 -6.16 -40.49
CA TYR A 274 -17.91 -5.53 -39.20
C TYR A 274 -18.54 -6.49 -38.16
N ILE A 275 -18.87 -7.72 -38.55
CA ILE A 275 -19.85 -8.57 -37.81
C ILE A 275 -19.21 -9.83 -37.18
N SER A 276 -18.05 -10.27 -37.63
CA SER A 276 -17.69 -11.69 -37.49
C SER A 276 -17.18 -12.14 -36.12
N ASN A 277 -16.84 -11.27 -35.16
CA ASN A 277 -16.16 -11.72 -33.92
C ASN A 277 -16.41 -10.86 -32.66
N ILE A 278 -17.58 -10.25 -32.48
CA ILE A 278 -17.89 -9.64 -31.16
C ILE A 278 -18.53 -10.71 -30.30
N ALA A 279 -17.75 -11.30 -29.39
CA ALA A 279 -18.27 -12.19 -28.37
C ALA A 279 -19.38 -11.50 -27.55
N PRO A 280 -20.54 -12.16 -27.29
CA PRO A 280 -21.66 -11.55 -26.55
C PRO A 280 -21.27 -10.95 -25.20
N SER A 281 -20.25 -11.51 -24.55
CA SER A 281 -19.76 -11.04 -23.25
C SER A 281 -18.97 -9.72 -23.33
N LEU A 282 -18.59 -9.23 -24.52
CA LEU A 282 -17.92 -7.94 -24.67
C LEU A 282 -18.81 -6.75 -24.26
N VAL A 283 -20.11 -6.97 -24.05
CA VAL A 283 -21.04 -6.02 -23.42
C VAL A 283 -20.57 -5.55 -22.02
N PHE A 284 -19.72 -6.35 -21.36
CA PHE A 284 -19.15 -6.04 -20.05
C PHE A 284 -17.88 -5.16 -20.13
N GLU A 285 -17.34 -4.88 -21.32
CA GLU A 285 -16.31 -3.85 -21.51
C GLU A 285 -17.00 -2.47 -21.56
N GLU A 286 -17.00 -1.77 -20.42
CA GLU A 286 -17.72 -0.50 -20.30
C GLU A 286 -16.94 0.67 -20.93
N GLY A 287 -17.63 1.47 -21.75
CA GLY A 287 -17.10 2.71 -22.30
C GLY A 287 -15.98 2.48 -23.32
N THR A 288 -15.05 3.45 -23.41
CA THR A 288 -13.87 3.28 -24.26
C THR A 288 -12.85 2.42 -23.50
N PRO A 289 -12.47 1.24 -24.03
CA PRO A 289 -11.48 0.38 -23.37
C PRO A 289 -10.13 1.11 -23.24
N ASN A 290 -9.36 0.79 -22.19
CA ASN A 290 -8.00 1.33 -22.02
C ASN A 290 -7.03 0.68 -23.02
N TYR A 291 -7.13 1.08 -24.28
CA TYR A 291 -6.40 0.49 -25.40
C TYR A 291 -4.89 0.73 -25.32
N TYR A 292 -4.43 1.79 -24.62
CA TYR A 292 -3.01 1.98 -24.31
C TYR A 292 -2.49 0.92 -23.33
N ALA A 293 -3.24 0.62 -22.27
CA ALA A 293 -2.89 -0.47 -21.37
C ALA A 293 -2.93 -1.82 -22.11
N MET A 294 -3.93 -2.05 -22.98
CA MET A 294 -3.99 -3.28 -23.78
C MET A 294 -2.78 -3.42 -24.71
N ALA A 295 -2.31 -2.30 -25.31
CA ALA A 295 -1.09 -2.27 -26.10
C ALA A 295 0.16 -2.69 -25.33
N ALA A 296 0.22 -2.31 -24.05
CA ALA A 296 1.34 -2.64 -23.18
C ALA A 296 1.42 -4.14 -22.82
N LEU A 297 0.32 -4.90 -22.96
CA LEU A 297 0.31 -6.33 -22.66
C LEU A 297 1.30 -7.12 -23.50
N ARG A 298 1.48 -6.74 -24.77
CA ARG A 298 2.45 -7.40 -25.65
C ARG A 298 3.85 -7.35 -25.05
N GLU A 299 4.31 -6.17 -24.61
CA GLU A 299 5.63 -6.01 -23.99
C GLU A 299 5.74 -6.73 -22.65
N GLY A 300 4.65 -6.77 -21.87
CA GLY A 300 4.60 -7.54 -20.63
C GLY A 300 4.77 -9.04 -20.86
N PHE A 301 4.12 -9.59 -21.89
CA PHE A 301 4.27 -11.00 -22.27
C PHE A 301 5.64 -11.30 -22.89
N GLU A 302 6.17 -10.41 -23.74
CA GLU A 302 7.53 -10.55 -24.28
C GLU A 302 8.60 -10.53 -23.15
N GLU A 303 8.38 -9.73 -22.10
CA GLU A 303 9.22 -9.76 -20.90
C GLU A 303 9.13 -11.10 -20.14
N LEU A 304 7.94 -11.70 -20.00
CA LEU A 304 7.81 -13.04 -19.43
C LEU A 304 8.56 -14.08 -20.27
N ASP A 305 8.43 -14.01 -21.58
CA ASP A 305 9.11 -14.93 -22.51
C ASP A 305 10.64 -14.75 -22.43
N ARG A 306 11.13 -13.51 -22.28
CA ARG A 306 12.55 -13.19 -22.04
C ARG A 306 13.07 -13.79 -20.72
N CYS A 307 12.22 -13.93 -19.72
CA CYS A 307 12.54 -14.64 -18.47
C CYS A 307 12.47 -16.18 -18.59
N GLY A 308 12.24 -16.72 -19.80
CA GLY A 308 12.09 -18.16 -20.05
C GLY A 308 10.65 -18.67 -19.97
N GLY A 309 9.66 -17.78 -19.91
CA GLY A 309 8.25 -18.13 -19.77
C GLY A 309 7.83 -18.43 -18.32
N ILE A 310 6.54 -18.68 -18.11
CA ILE A 310 5.96 -18.85 -16.78
C ILE A 310 6.47 -20.10 -16.06
N ASP A 311 6.80 -21.17 -16.79
CA ASP A 311 7.32 -22.41 -16.19
C ASP A 311 8.74 -22.25 -15.63
N ALA A 312 9.58 -21.46 -16.31
CA ALA A 312 10.92 -21.11 -15.81
C ALA A 312 10.83 -20.21 -14.57
N ILE A 313 9.93 -19.22 -14.60
CA ILE A 313 9.64 -18.36 -13.44
C ILE A 313 9.14 -19.20 -12.26
N HIS A 314 8.22 -20.14 -12.51
CA HIS A 314 7.69 -21.06 -11.51
C HIS A 314 8.80 -21.88 -10.86
N SER A 315 9.64 -22.54 -11.66
CA SER A 315 10.75 -23.38 -11.19
C SER A 315 11.78 -22.60 -10.38
N ARG A 316 12.09 -21.36 -10.80
CA ARG A 316 12.98 -20.45 -10.07
C ARG A 316 12.36 -20.04 -8.74
N CYS A 317 11.11 -19.61 -8.74
CA CYS A 317 10.40 -19.21 -7.53
C CYS A 317 10.32 -20.35 -6.52
N ASP A 318 10.04 -21.57 -6.98
CA ASP A 318 10.02 -22.78 -6.16
C ASP A 318 11.39 -23.05 -5.51
N SER A 319 12.48 -22.94 -6.28
CA SER A 319 13.85 -23.06 -5.77
C SER A 319 14.17 -21.99 -4.72
N MET A 320 13.76 -20.74 -4.96
CA MET A 320 13.93 -19.64 -4.02
C MET A 320 13.13 -19.84 -2.72
N VAL A 321 11.87 -20.29 -2.83
CA VAL A 321 11.04 -20.59 -1.66
C VAL A 321 11.66 -21.71 -0.83
N ARG A 322 12.18 -22.78 -1.45
CA ARG A 322 12.89 -23.85 -0.71
C ARG A 322 14.09 -23.29 0.06
N ALA A 323 14.96 -22.54 -0.61
CA ALA A 323 16.16 -21.95 0.00
C ALA A 323 15.80 -20.95 1.13
N ALA A 324 14.82 -20.07 0.91
CA ALA A 324 14.37 -19.12 1.92
C ALA A 324 13.73 -19.82 3.12
N ARG A 325 12.93 -20.88 2.91
CA ARG A 325 12.33 -21.67 4.00
C ARG A 325 13.40 -22.39 4.83
N GLU A 326 14.38 -23.00 4.18
CA GLU A 326 15.51 -23.64 4.87
C GLU A 326 16.27 -22.61 5.70
N MET A 327 16.58 -21.46 5.12
CA MET A 327 17.23 -20.34 5.82
C MET A 327 16.43 -19.87 7.04
N LEU A 328 15.12 -19.63 6.90
CA LEU A 328 14.28 -19.15 8.00
C LEU A 328 14.13 -20.19 9.12
N ARG A 329 13.96 -21.47 8.76
CA ARG A 329 13.87 -22.59 9.73
C ARG A 329 15.20 -22.87 10.44
N GLY A 330 16.31 -22.64 9.75
CA GLY A 330 17.66 -22.85 10.28
C GLY A 330 18.11 -21.79 11.30
N LYS A 331 17.52 -20.58 11.26
CA LYS A 331 17.91 -19.49 12.17
C LYS A 331 17.44 -19.73 13.61
N ARG A 332 18.40 -19.69 14.53
CA ARG A 332 18.20 -19.89 15.97
C ARG A 332 18.92 -18.83 16.77
N HIS A 333 18.33 -18.46 17.91
CA HIS A 333 19.00 -17.71 18.95
C HIS A 333 20.13 -18.52 19.59
N ALA A 334 21.04 -17.86 20.31
CA ALA A 334 22.12 -18.53 21.05
C ALA A 334 21.61 -19.58 22.05
N ASN A 335 20.38 -19.43 22.57
CA ASN A 335 19.73 -20.40 23.45
C ASN A 335 19.01 -21.55 22.71
N GLY A 336 19.23 -21.69 21.40
CA GLY A 336 18.68 -22.75 20.56
C GLY A 336 17.23 -22.55 20.09
N ARG A 337 16.52 -21.54 20.62
CA ARG A 337 15.13 -21.25 20.22
C ARG A 337 15.07 -20.79 18.75
N PRO A 338 14.08 -21.25 17.96
CA PRO A 338 13.88 -20.77 16.60
C PRO A 338 13.64 -19.26 16.55
N LEU A 339 14.24 -18.60 15.57
CA LEU A 339 14.05 -17.17 15.33
C LEU A 339 12.69 -16.88 14.69
N CYS A 340 12.34 -17.66 13.67
CA CYS A 340 11.18 -17.41 12.82
C CYS A 340 10.10 -18.47 13.07
N VAL A 341 8.84 -18.03 13.06
CA VAL A 341 7.66 -18.90 13.05
C VAL A 341 6.98 -18.73 11.71
N LEU A 342 7.00 -19.77 10.88
CA LEU A 342 6.42 -19.77 9.54
C LEU A 342 4.94 -20.15 9.62
N TYR A 343 4.13 -19.52 8.77
CA TYR A 343 2.70 -19.79 8.62
C TYR A 343 2.47 -20.55 7.32
N GLU A 344 2.34 -21.87 7.43
CA GLU A 344 2.23 -22.79 6.30
C GLU A 344 1.14 -23.81 6.56
N HIS A 345 0.47 -24.24 5.49
CA HIS A 345 -0.55 -25.28 5.56
C HIS A 345 0.08 -26.68 5.74
N GLU A 346 1.21 -26.93 5.07
CA GLU A 346 1.92 -28.21 5.08
C GLU A 346 3.36 -28.00 5.59
N GLU A 347 3.90 -28.98 6.30
CA GLU A 347 5.30 -28.93 6.75
C GLU A 347 6.28 -29.03 5.57
N ASN A 348 5.99 -29.92 4.62
CA ASN A 348 6.84 -30.20 3.45
C ASN A 348 6.04 -30.13 2.13
N PRO A 349 5.58 -28.93 1.74
CA PRO A 349 4.84 -28.73 0.51
C PRO A 349 5.71 -28.95 -0.73
N SER A 350 5.05 -29.38 -1.80
CA SER A 350 5.62 -29.46 -3.15
C SER A 350 5.44 -28.14 -3.89
N SER A 351 6.01 -28.05 -5.10
CA SER A 351 5.78 -26.94 -6.03
C SER A 351 4.31 -26.80 -6.44
N ASP A 352 3.52 -27.88 -6.31
CA ASP A 352 2.10 -27.92 -6.68
C ASP A 352 1.20 -27.38 -5.57
N THR A 353 1.59 -27.50 -4.30
CA THR A 353 0.81 -27.04 -3.14
C THR A 353 1.28 -25.68 -2.60
N LYS A 354 2.45 -25.18 -3.05
CA LYS A 354 3.06 -23.93 -2.59
C LYS A 354 3.55 -23.05 -3.74
N GLY A 355 3.24 -21.76 -3.64
CA GLY A 355 3.69 -20.68 -4.50
C GLY A 355 4.83 -19.88 -3.89
N PRO A 356 5.15 -18.70 -4.48
CA PRO A 356 6.37 -17.94 -4.20
C PRO A 356 6.37 -17.18 -2.86
N THR A 357 5.33 -17.34 -2.04
CA THR A 357 5.09 -16.51 -0.84
C THR A 357 5.34 -17.30 0.43
N ILE A 358 6.10 -16.71 1.36
CA ILE A 358 6.34 -17.23 2.71
C ILE A 358 5.85 -16.17 3.71
N ALA A 359 4.87 -16.54 4.52
CA ALA A 359 4.44 -15.73 5.66
C ALA A 359 5.15 -16.23 6.93
N PHE A 360 5.65 -15.32 7.75
CA PHE A 360 6.30 -15.64 9.02
C PHE A 360 6.25 -14.46 9.99
N ASN A 361 6.54 -14.73 11.26
CA ASN A 361 6.85 -13.71 12.27
C ASN A 361 8.15 -14.06 12.98
N VAL A 362 8.73 -13.07 13.66
CA VAL A 362 10.02 -13.19 14.36
C VAL A 362 9.80 -13.22 15.87
N ARG A 363 10.55 -14.07 16.58
CA ARG A 363 10.58 -14.14 18.04
C ARG A 363 11.90 -13.63 18.59
N ARG A 364 11.86 -13.05 19.78
CA ARG A 364 13.05 -12.71 20.55
C ARG A 364 13.59 -13.95 21.28
N HIS A 365 14.82 -13.84 21.79
CA HIS A 365 15.47 -14.91 22.55
C HIS A 365 14.66 -15.34 23.79
N ASP A 366 13.94 -14.41 24.44
CA ASP A 366 13.07 -14.66 25.59
C ASP A 366 11.73 -15.32 25.23
N GLY A 367 11.41 -15.43 23.93
CA GLY A 367 10.19 -16.04 23.40
C GLY A 367 9.05 -15.06 23.12
N SER A 368 9.20 -13.78 23.48
CA SER A 368 8.27 -12.72 23.11
C SER A 368 8.29 -12.46 21.59
N TRP A 369 7.24 -11.85 21.07
CA TRP A 369 7.12 -11.54 19.66
C TRP A 369 7.85 -10.24 19.30
N VAL A 370 8.40 -10.21 18.09
CA VAL A 370 8.82 -9.00 17.41
C VAL A 370 7.66 -8.53 16.54
N GLY A 371 7.25 -7.27 16.67
CA GLY A 371 6.23 -6.68 15.82
C GLY A 371 6.68 -6.60 14.35
N PHE A 372 5.77 -6.79 13.40
CA PHE A 372 6.13 -6.78 11.98
C PHE A 372 6.63 -5.40 11.49
N ILE A 373 6.26 -4.29 12.14
CA ILE A 373 6.75 -2.94 11.83
C ILE A 373 8.24 -2.83 12.20
N GLU A 374 8.66 -3.45 13.31
CA GLU A 374 10.08 -3.52 13.66
C GLU A 374 10.86 -4.28 12.57
N VAL A 375 10.33 -5.39 12.07
CA VAL A 375 10.96 -6.16 10.98
C VAL A 375 11.02 -5.35 9.69
N GLU A 376 9.94 -4.66 9.32
CA GLU A 376 9.87 -3.79 8.13
C GLU A 376 10.92 -2.68 8.17
N LYS A 377 11.04 -1.98 9.30
CA LYS A 377 12.06 -0.92 9.47
C LYS A 377 13.48 -1.45 9.39
N MET A 378 13.73 -2.66 9.92
CA MET A 378 15.04 -3.29 9.76
C MET A 378 15.28 -3.71 8.32
N ALA A 379 14.26 -4.19 7.60
CA ALA A 379 14.35 -4.52 6.19
C ALA A 379 14.70 -3.28 5.34
N ASP A 380 14.07 -2.13 5.60
CA ASP A 380 14.36 -0.85 4.93
C ASP A 380 15.83 -0.43 5.07
N LEU A 381 16.43 -0.61 6.26
CA LEU A 381 17.85 -0.29 6.48
C LEU A 381 18.78 -1.10 5.57
N PHE A 382 18.38 -2.34 5.23
CA PHE A 382 19.13 -3.23 4.36
C PHE A 382 18.71 -3.10 2.89
N GLY A 383 17.80 -2.18 2.54
CA GLY A 383 17.27 -2.04 1.18
C GLY A 383 16.46 -3.26 0.73
N ILE A 384 15.77 -3.92 1.66
CA ILE A 384 14.85 -5.04 1.44
C ILE A 384 13.43 -4.48 1.50
N HIS A 385 12.68 -4.64 0.42
CA HIS A 385 11.27 -4.28 0.37
C HIS A 385 10.42 -5.52 0.49
N LEU A 386 9.67 -5.62 1.58
CA LEU A 386 8.80 -6.75 1.89
C LEU A 386 7.42 -6.24 2.31
N ARG A 387 6.45 -7.15 2.45
CA ARG A 387 5.09 -6.77 2.82
C ARG A 387 4.75 -7.24 4.23
N THR A 388 4.12 -6.37 5.01
CA THR A 388 3.66 -6.66 6.37
C THR A 388 2.14 -6.57 6.49
N GLY A 389 1.59 -6.81 7.70
CA GLY A 389 0.17 -6.67 8.00
C GLY A 389 -0.73 -7.85 7.58
N CYS A 390 -2.04 -7.63 7.65
CA CYS A 390 -3.08 -8.68 7.61
C CYS A 390 -4.22 -8.41 6.59
N PHE A 391 -4.29 -7.19 6.02
CA PHE A 391 -5.55 -6.64 5.50
C PHE A 391 -6.12 -7.26 4.22
N CYS A 392 -5.31 -7.94 3.39
CA CYS A 392 -5.82 -8.47 2.12
C CYS A 392 -6.35 -9.92 2.19
N ASN A 393 -6.06 -10.64 3.29
CA ASN A 393 -6.48 -12.03 3.54
C ASN A 393 -6.75 -12.23 5.04
N ALA A 394 -7.70 -11.46 5.58
CA ALA A 394 -7.95 -11.41 7.02
C ALA A 394 -8.27 -12.78 7.64
N GLY A 395 -9.01 -13.64 6.93
CA GLY A 395 -9.34 -14.98 7.42
C GLY A 395 -8.12 -15.92 7.53
N ALA A 396 -7.22 -15.89 6.55
CA ALA A 396 -5.95 -16.65 6.64
C ALA A 396 -5.12 -16.19 7.83
N CYS A 397 -5.00 -14.88 7.99
CA CYS A 397 -4.30 -14.27 9.11
C CYS A 397 -4.94 -14.67 10.45
N GLN A 398 -6.27 -14.62 10.56
CA GLN A 398 -7.02 -15.10 11.72
C GLN A 398 -6.68 -16.55 12.07
N LYS A 399 -6.71 -17.44 11.07
CA LYS A 399 -6.40 -18.87 11.21
C LYS A 399 -4.97 -19.09 11.71
N TYR A 400 -3.98 -18.52 11.03
CA TYR A 400 -2.57 -18.78 11.32
C TYR A 400 -2.09 -18.11 12.62
N LEU A 401 -2.65 -16.95 12.97
CA LEU A 401 -2.35 -16.25 14.21
C LEU A 401 -3.21 -16.72 15.39
N LYS A 402 -4.19 -17.59 15.16
CA LYS A 402 -5.16 -18.09 16.15
C LYS A 402 -5.92 -16.95 16.85
N LEU A 403 -6.36 -15.98 16.06
CA LEU A 403 -7.16 -14.84 16.54
C LEU A 403 -8.65 -15.21 16.55
N SER A 404 -9.36 -14.87 17.62
CA SER A 404 -10.82 -14.99 17.68
C SER A 404 -11.50 -13.83 16.93
N ASN A 405 -12.81 -13.95 16.71
CA ASN A 405 -13.59 -12.85 16.12
C ASN A 405 -13.63 -11.64 17.06
N GLU A 406 -13.65 -11.90 18.37
CA GLU A 406 -13.61 -10.89 19.43
C GLU A 406 -12.25 -10.18 19.44
N ASP A 407 -11.14 -10.93 19.30
CA ASP A 407 -9.81 -10.33 19.16
C ASP A 407 -9.77 -9.38 17.96
N LEU A 408 -10.26 -9.82 16.79
CA LEU A 408 -10.26 -8.96 15.60
C LEU A 408 -11.09 -7.69 15.80
N LYS A 409 -12.31 -7.79 16.35
CA LYS A 409 -13.17 -6.64 16.62
C LYS A 409 -12.53 -5.67 17.61
N ALA A 410 -12.00 -6.18 18.72
CA ALA A 410 -11.29 -5.38 19.71
C ALA A 410 -10.05 -4.72 19.09
N ASN A 411 -9.31 -5.43 18.22
CA ASN A 411 -8.17 -4.85 17.52
C ASN A 411 -8.60 -3.70 16.59
N PHE A 412 -9.75 -3.78 15.91
CA PHE A 412 -10.25 -2.67 15.08
C PHE A 412 -10.64 -1.44 15.89
N GLU A 413 -11.26 -1.63 17.05
CA GLU A 413 -11.63 -0.54 17.96
C GLU A 413 -10.39 0.12 18.59
N ARG A 414 -9.30 -0.65 18.75
CA ARG A 414 -8.03 -0.22 19.38
C ARG A 414 -6.96 0.32 18.40
N CYS A 415 -7.17 0.26 17.07
CA CYS A 415 -6.08 0.46 16.10
C CYS A 415 -6.26 1.61 15.10
N GLY A 416 -5.17 2.40 14.97
CA GLY A 416 -4.69 2.94 13.68
C GLY A 416 -3.56 2.07 13.11
N ASP A 417 -3.03 2.41 11.93
CA ASP A 417 -2.03 1.65 11.15
C ASP A 417 -0.67 1.34 11.85
N LEU A 418 -0.51 1.71 13.13
CA LEU A 418 0.76 1.69 13.86
C LEU A 418 0.85 0.60 14.94
N VAL A 419 -0.18 -0.23 15.13
CA VAL A 419 -0.21 -1.29 16.16
C VAL A 419 -0.03 -2.66 15.49
N ASP A 420 1.09 -3.32 15.77
CA ASP A 420 1.43 -4.64 15.22
C ASP A 420 1.46 -5.76 16.26
N LEU A 421 1.38 -5.42 17.56
CA LEU A 421 1.25 -6.33 18.69
C LEU A 421 0.11 -5.84 19.62
N ILE A 422 -0.81 -6.73 19.99
CA ILE A 422 -1.85 -6.48 21.01
C ILE A 422 -1.72 -7.55 22.10
N ASP A 423 -1.58 -7.11 23.35
CA ASP A 423 -1.31 -7.97 24.51
C ASP A 423 -0.12 -8.93 24.26
N GLY A 424 0.89 -8.41 23.57
CA GLY A 424 2.11 -9.13 23.18
C GLY A 424 1.94 -10.13 22.03
N ARG A 425 0.77 -10.21 21.39
CA ARG A 425 0.49 -11.11 20.25
C ARG A 425 0.47 -10.37 18.91
N PRO A 426 1.02 -10.95 17.84
CA PRO A 426 0.98 -10.35 16.52
C PRO A 426 -0.44 -10.29 15.96
N VAL A 427 -0.77 -9.17 15.31
CA VAL A 427 -2.04 -8.96 14.60
C VAL A 427 -1.90 -9.04 13.07
N GLY A 428 -0.70 -9.37 12.59
CA GLY A 428 -0.36 -9.53 11.19
C GLY A 428 0.92 -10.35 11.00
N ALA A 429 1.42 -10.43 9.78
CA ALA A 429 2.61 -11.21 9.46
C ALA A 429 3.55 -10.48 8.50
N VAL A 430 4.82 -10.86 8.53
CA VAL A 430 5.82 -10.51 7.52
C VAL A 430 5.72 -11.50 6.36
N ARG A 431 5.76 -11.00 5.12
CA ARG A 431 5.65 -11.81 3.90
C ARG A 431 6.81 -11.52 2.97
N LEU A 432 7.48 -12.61 2.57
CA LEU A 432 8.41 -12.61 1.45
C LEU A 432 7.68 -13.23 0.27
N SER A 433 7.59 -12.50 -0.84
CA SER A 433 7.08 -13.03 -2.10
C SER A 433 8.11 -12.83 -3.18
N PHE A 434 8.51 -13.92 -3.84
CA PHE A 434 9.47 -13.90 -4.93
C PHE A 434 8.78 -13.84 -6.29
N GLY A 435 9.52 -13.46 -7.33
CA GLY A 435 9.03 -13.41 -8.70
C GLY A 435 10.15 -13.30 -9.72
N LYS A 436 9.82 -12.88 -10.95
CA LYS A 436 10.71 -12.93 -12.12
C LYS A 436 12.09 -12.28 -11.92
N GLY A 437 12.19 -11.26 -11.07
CA GLY A 437 13.42 -10.52 -10.80
C GLY A 437 14.18 -10.98 -9.56
N SER A 438 13.62 -11.87 -8.74
CA SER A 438 14.21 -12.27 -7.45
C SER A 438 15.42 -13.19 -7.63
N THR A 439 16.48 -13.00 -6.85
CA THR A 439 17.77 -13.73 -6.93
C THR A 439 18.14 -14.40 -5.61
N MET A 440 19.10 -15.34 -5.63
CA MET A 440 19.59 -15.98 -4.40
C MET A 440 20.29 -14.97 -3.46
N GLN A 441 20.88 -13.91 -4.03
CA GLN A 441 21.48 -12.80 -3.28
C GLN A 441 20.45 -12.05 -2.44
N ASP A 442 19.19 -11.99 -2.88
CA ASP A 442 18.10 -11.41 -2.08
C ASP A 442 17.90 -12.23 -0.78
N ILE A 443 17.98 -13.56 -0.86
CA ILE A 443 17.85 -14.45 0.29
C ILE A 443 19.06 -14.30 1.23
N GLU A 444 20.27 -14.13 0.70
CA GLU A 444 21.47 -13.85 1.49
C GLU A 444 21.37 -12.51 2.22
N LEU A 445 20.82 -11.48 1.58
CA LEU A 445 20.59 -10.17 2.19
C LEU A 445 19.54 -10.24 3.31
N ILE A 446 18.43 -10.95 3.08
CA ILE A 446 17.42 -11.23 4.13
C ILE A 446 18.04 -12.01 5.28
N SER A 447 18.85 -13.03 4.98
CA SER A 447 19.55 -13.83 5.98
C SER A 447 20.48 -12.97 6.83
N SER A 448 21.23 -12.07 6.19
CA SER A 448 22.16 -11.14 6.85
C SER A 448 21.42 -10.16 7.73
N MET A 449 20.31 -9.58 7.25
CA MET A 449 19.45 -8.70 8.03
C MET A 449 18.89 -9.44 9.26
N LEU A 450 18.35 -10.65 9.09
CA LEU A 450 17.80 -11.42 10.20
C LEU A 450 18.86 -11.79 11.23
N SER A 451 20.06 -12.18 10.78
CA SER A 451 21.17 -12.51 11.67
C SER A 451 21.65 -11.29 12.46
N CYS A 452 21.87 -10.18 11.75
CA CYS A 452 22.37 -8.93 12.32
C CYS A 452 21.37 -8.34 13.32
N CYS A 453 20.09 -8.27 12.94
CA CYS A 453 19.09 -7.56 13.71
C CYS A 453 18.43 -8.43 14.80
N PHE A 454 18.34 -9.76 14.63
CA PHE A 454 17.49 -10.57 15.51
C PHE A 454 18.14 -11.85 16.06
N VAL A 455 19.27 -12.33 15.52
CA VAL A 455 20.01 -13.48 16.09
C VAL A 455 21.08 -13.03 17.11
N GLY A 456 21.78 -11.93 16.80
CA GLY A 456 22.84 -11.39 17.63
C GLY A 456 22.35 -10.52 18.79
N GLY A 457 22.97 -10.71 19.96
CA GLY A 457 23.06 -9.68 21.00
C GLY A 457 22.30 -9.94 22.30
N ALA A 458 23.01 -10.53 23.28
CA ALA A 458 22.91 -10.06 24.65
C ALA A 458 23.41 -8.59 24.67
N ALA A 459 22.53 -7.63 24.37
CA ALA A 459 22.84 -6.23 24.58
C ALA A 459 22.67 -5.93 26.09
N PRO A 460 23.56 -5.13 26.69
CA PRO A 460 23.45 -4.73 28.09
C PRO A 460 22.08 -4.12 28.34
N THR A 461 21.48 -4.51 29.46
CA THR A 461 20.23 -3.98 30.00
C THR A 461 20.38 -2.51 30.39
N LEU A 462 20.50 -1.61 29.43
CA LEU A 462 20.18 -0.19 29.60
C LEU A 462 18.73 -0.01 29.16
N ARG A 463 17.83 -0.67 29.89
CA ARG A 463 16.44 -0.22 29.96
C ARG A 463 16.37 0.75 31.13
N PRO A 464 16.32 2.07 30.88
CA PRO A 464 15.98 2.98 31.94
C PRO A 464 14.61 2.59 32.50
N PRO A 465 14.41 2.66 33.83
CA PRO A 465 13.11 2.37 34.43
C PRO A 465 12.07 3.32 33.84
N ILE A 466 10.93 2.75 33.43
CA ILE A 466 9.78 3.54 32.98
C ILE A 466 9.15 4.14 34.24
N ILE A 467 9.15 5.46 34.31
CA ILE A 467 8.56 6.21 35.42
C ILE A 467 7.17 6.65 34.96
N PRO A 468 6.08 6.19 35.61
CA PRO A 468 4.73 6.65 35.27
C PRO A 468 4.55 8.13 35.65
N LEU A 469 3.72 8.83 34.89
CA LEU A 469 3.38 10.22 35.15
C LEU A 469 2.17 10.28 36.09
N ASP A 470 2.41 10.10 37.39
CA ASP A 470 1.38 10.07 38.43
C ASP A 470 0.90 11.47 38.85
N ALA A 471 1.72 12.49 38.62
CA ALA A 471 1.43 13.89 38.94
C ALA A 471 2.05 14.81 37.88
N PRO A 472 1.59 16.06 37.71
CA PRO A 472 2.18 16.99 36.78
C PRO A 472 3.68 17.22 37.06
N VAL A 473 4.51 17.09 36.03
CA VAL A 473 5.98 17.28 36.15
C VAL A 473 6.39 18.54 35.41
N ARG A 474 7.16 19.38 36.10
CA ARG A 474 7.70 20.63 35.56
C ARG A 474 9.03 20.38 34.86
N ALA A 475 9.17 20.98 33.70
CA ALA A 475 10.34 20.95 32.83
C ALA A 475 10.60 22.36 32.27
N ARG A 476 11.64 22.47 31.45
CA ARG A 476 11.99 23.71 30.76
C ARG A 476 12.19 23.46 29.27
N LEU A 477 11.72 24.39 28.43
CA LEU A 477 12.01 24.37 26.99
C LEU A 477 13.48 24.74 26.78
N GLU A 478 14.30 23.77 26.38
CA GLU A 478 15.76 23.91 26.23
C GLU A 478 16.14 24.51 24.89
N SER A 479 15.48 24.06 23.82
CA SER A 479 15.63 24.61 22.47
C SER A 479 14.35 24.50 21.65
N LEU A 480 14.23 25.41 20.69
CA LEU A 480 13.12 25.54 19.76
C LEU A 480 13.68 25.50 18.33
N HIS A 481 13.08 24.68 17.46
CA HIS A 481 13.51 24.52 16.09
C HIS A 481 12.36 24.65 15.09
N VAL A 482 12.64 25.35 13.99
CA VAL A 482 11.73 25.57 12.86
C VAL A 482 12.34 24.94 11.61
N TYR A 483 11.53 24.25 10.81
CA TYR A 483 11.94 23.63 9.55
C TYR A 483 11.18 24.24 8.37
N PRO A 484 11.58 25.42 7.86
CA PRO A 484 10.81 26.14 6.83
C PRO A 484 10.54 25.30 5.58
N VAL A 485 11.57 24.59 5.13
CA VAL A 485 11.49 23.68 3.98
C VAL A 485 11.53 22.24 4.48
N LYS A 486 10.54 21.43 4.08
CA LYS A 486 10.45 20.00 4.40
C LYS A 486 11.75 19.31 3.97
N SER A 487 12.29 18.46 4.86
CA SER A 487 13.53 17.69 4.65
C SER A 487 14.83 18.51 4.64
N CYS A 488 14.80 19.85 4.67
CA CYS A 488 16.01 20.68 4.74
C CYS A 488 16.49 20.91 6.18
N ARG A 489 17.63 21.56 6.39
CA ARG A 489 18.15 21.87 7.73
C ARG A 489 17.13 22.67 8.56
N GLY A 490 17.11 22.45 9.87
CA GLY A 490 16.31 23.25 10.81
C GLY A 490 17.04 24.48 11.30
N ILE A 491 16.29 25.50 11.67
CA ILE A 491 16.79 26.73 12.28
C ILE A 491 16.51 26.65 13.79
N THR A 492 17.53 26.85 14.61
CA THR A 492 17.35 27.02 16.06
C THR A 492 17.02 28.48 16.34
N VAL A 493 15.96 28.71 17.12
CA VAL A 493 15.45 30.06 17.43
C VAL A 493 15.27 30.22 18.94
N ASP A 494 15.43 31.45 19.46
CA ASP A 494 15.22 31.73 20.88
C ASP A 494 13.75 31.87 21.26
N SER A 495 12.92 32.40 20.34
CA SER A 495 11.47 32.48 20.50
C SER A 495 10.79 32.47 19.15
N TRP A 496 9.56 31.97 19.10
CA TRP A 496 8.80 31.91 17.85
C TRP A 496 7.29 31.93 18.06
N THR A 497 6.56 32.34 17.03
CA THR A 497 5.10 32.50 17.07
C THR A 497 4.39 31.16 16.81
N LEU A 498 3.42 30.84 17.66
CA LEU A 498 2.46 29.75 17.47
C LEU A 498 1.38 30.18 16.46
N SER A 499 1.07 29.30 15.54
CA SER A 499 0.03 29.48 14.54
C SER A 499 -0.85 28.24 14.48
N ALA A 500 -2.00 28.35 13.81
CA ALA A 500 -2.90 27.23 13.62
C ALA A 500 -2.31 26.07 12.77
N SER A 501 -1.18 26.29 12.08
CA SER A 501 -0.47 25.26 11.32
C SER A 501 0.77 24.69 12.04
N GLY A 502 1.04 25.13 13.27
CA GLY A 502 2.29 24.85 13.97
C GLY A 502 3.06 26.13 14.30
N LEU A 503 4.37 26.00 14.51
CA LEU A 503 5.27 27.16 14.53
C LEU A 503 5.15 27.91 13.20
N SER A 504 5.06 29.23 13.24
CA SER A 504 4.91 30.06 12.04
C SER A 504 5.97 29.71 10.97
N PHE A 505 5.57 29.50 9.73
CA PHE A 505 6.45 29.09 8.62
C PHE A 505 7.08 27.69 8.73
N ASP A 506 6.79 26.87 9.76
CA ASP A 506 7.28 25.48 9.83
C ASP A 506 6.65 24.62 8.73
N ARG A 507 7.51 24.01 7.91
CA ARG A 507 7.15 23.15 6.77
C ARG A 507 6.15 23.82 5.81
N HIS A 508 6.23 25.15 5.64
CA HIS A 508 5.43 25.86 4.64
C HIS A 508 5.92 25.60 3.22
N PHE A 509 7.17 25.12 3.06
CA PHE A 509 7.77 24.83 1.77
C PHE A 509 8.15 23.36 1.64
N SER A 510 8.15 22.85 0.40
CA SER A 510 8.63 21.50 0.05
C SER A 510 9.31 21.55 -1.30
N ILE A 511 10.38 20.76 -1.47
CA ILE A 511 11.03 20.57 -2.77
C ILE A 511 10.41 19.34 -3.44
N VAL A 512 10.04 19.46 -4.72
CA VAL A 512 9.46 18.38 -5.52
C VAL A 512 10.28 18.17 -6.78
N SER A 513 10.25 16.96 -7.33
CA SER A 513 10.72 16.68 -8.70
C SER A 513 9.77 15.66 -9.33
N SER A 514 9.34 15.93 -10.57
CA SER A 514 8.25 15.22 -11.24
C SER A 514 6.99 15.09 -10.36
N ASP A 515 6.61 16.19 -9.71
CA ASP A 515 5.48 16.30 -8.77
C ASP A 515 5.54 15.40 -7.52
N VAL A 516 6.66 14.71 -7.29
CA VAL A 516 6.91 13.92 -6.08
C VAL A 516 7.75 14.73 -5.10
N THR A 517 7.26 14.87 -3.86
CA THR A 517 8.02 15.46 -2.76
C THR A 517 9.33 14.71 -2.52
N LEU A 518 10.44 15.44 -2.56
CA LEU A 518 11.74 14.89 -2.22
C LEU A 518 11.87 14.79 -0.70
N THR A 519 12.41 13.66 -0.24
CA THR A 519 12.66 13.37 1.17
C THR A 519 14.12 13.00 1.36
N GLN A 520 14.64 13.15 2.58
CA GLN A 520 16.02 12.76 2.87
C GLN A 520 16.29 11.26 2.62
N LYS A 521 15.24 10.40 2.62
CA LYS A 521 15.37 8.98 2.25
C LYS A 521 15.83 8.80 0.80
N ARG A 522 15.30 9.65 -0.10
CA ARG A 522 15.61 9.62 -1.54
C ARG A 522 16.81 10.49 -1.88
N VAL A 523 16.89 11.69 -1.30
CA VAL A 523 17.91 12.71 -1.59
C VAL A 523 18.46 13.24 -0.27
N ARG A 524 19.50 12.58 0.26
CA ARG A 524 20.10 12.91 1.58
C ARG A 524 20.67 14.33 1.62
N ARG A 525 21.16 14.85 0.49
CA ARG A 525 21.67 16.22 0.33
C ARG A 525 20.70 17.31 0.77
N LEU A 526 19.39 17.03 0.82
CA LEU A 526 18.41 17.97 1.38
C LEU A 526 18.80 18.48 2.77
N CYS A 527 19.41 17.65 3.64
CA CYS A 527 19.82 18.10 4.98
C CYS A 527 20.93 19.18 4.98
N ARG A 528 21.59 19.38 3.84
CA ARG A 528 22.67 20.35 3.63
C ARG A 528 22.20 21.67 3.02
N ILE A 529 20.95 21.74 2.58
CA ILE A 529 20.29 23.00 2.27
C ILE A 529 19.92 23.67 3.59
N VAL A 530 20.42 24.89 3.79
CA VAL A 530 20.29 25.67 5.02
C VAL A 530 19.30 26.81 4.81
N PRO A 531 18.07 26.71 5.36
CA PRO A 531 17.10 27.79 5.31
C PRO A 531 17.42 28.87 6.34
N ARG A 532 17.12 30.13 6.01
CA ARG A 532 17.09 31.26 6.94
C ARG A 532 15.86 32.11 6.65
N ILE A 533 15.10 32.46 7.68
CA ILE A 533 13.94 33.36 7.55
C ILE A 533 14.31 34.72 8.13
N ASP A 534 14.06 35.77 7.36
CA ASP A 534 14.04 37.14 7.85
C ASP A 534 12.59 37.65 7.85
N LEU A 535 12.03 37.84 9.03
CA LEU A 535 10.66 38.32 9.21
C LEU A 535 10.53 39.81 8.88
N ALA A 536 11.60 40.60 9.02
CA ALA A 536 11.56 42.04 8.75
C ALA A 536 11.44 42.32 7.25
N SER A 537 12.20 41.58 6.43
CA SER A 537 12.10 41.63 4.97
C SER A 537 11.07 40.65 4.38
N SER A 538 10.40 39.84 5.21
CA SER A 538 9.47 38.78 4.79
C SER A 538 10.07 37.86 3.71
N THR A 539 11.32 37.42 3.91
CA THR A 539 12.11 36.67 2.92
C THR A 539 12.66 35.36 3.51
N LEU A 540 12.58 34.29 2.71
CA LEU A 540 13.26 33.02 2.91
C LEU A 540 14.54 33.02 2.08
N PHE A 541 15.66 32.71 2.72
CA PHE A 541 16.94 32.51 2.08
C PHE A 541 17.30 31.02 2.14
N LEU A 542 17.85 30.49 1.05
CA LEU A 542 18.39 29.14 0.99
C LEU A 542 19.87 29.20 0.60
N SER A 543 20.72 28.59 1.41
CA SER A 543 22.13 28.36 1.10
C SER A 543 22.45 26.87 1.15
N SER A 544 23.66 26.50 0.75
CA SER A 544 24.16 25.12 0.77
C SER A 544 25.50 25.06 1.49
N GLU A 545 25.66 24.13 2.42
CA GLU A 545 26.94 23.90 3.12
C GLU A 545 28.09 23.57 2.15
N ASP A 546 27.80 23.00 0.98
CA ASP A 546 28.80 22.71 -0.06
C ASP A 546 29.31 23.97 -0.78
N ALA A 547 28.53 25.05 -0.81
CA ALA A 547 28.80 26.25 -1.59
C ALA A 547 29.43 27.40 -0.77
N MET A 548 29.62 27.22 0.54
CA MET A 548 30.13 28.26 1.47
C MET A 548 31.59 28.69 1.18
N GLY A 549 32.25 28.13 0.16
CA GLY A 549 33.62 28.46 -0.26
C GLY A 549 33.76 29.16 -1.62
N ASP A 550 32.74 29.20 -2.49
CA ASP A 550 32.91 29.53 -3.92
C ASP A 550 32.02 30.68 -4.45
N GLY A 551 31.53 31.57 -3.57
CA GLY A 551 30.88 32.83 -3.97
C GLY A 551 29.43 32.72 -4.51
N ASP A 552 28.95 31.54 -4.88
CA ASP A 552 27.55 31.29 -5.28
C ASP A 552 26.72 30.79 -4.09
N ALA A 553 26.43 31.65 -3.11
CA ALA A 553 26.17 31.15 -1.76
C ALA A 553 24.73 31.20 -1.22
N GLU A 554 23.81 32.00 -1.77
CA GLU A 554 22.46 32.14 -1.19
C GLU A 554 21.44 32.57 -2.26
N ILE A 555 20.22 31.99 -2.22
CA ILE A 555 19.11 32.39 -3.09
C ILE A 555 17.92 32.88 -2.25
N GLU A 556 17.30 33.96 -2.72
CA GLU A 556 16.23 34.67 -2.02
C GLU A 556 14.84 34.31 -2.58
N ILE A 557 13.89 34.03 -1.69
CA ILE A 557 12.51 33.68 -2.01
C ILE A 557 11.56 34.46 -1.11
N PRO A 558 10.65 35.30 -1.63
CA PRO A 558 9.65 35.99 -0.81
C PRO A 558 8.75 35.02 -0.03
N LEU A 559 8.50 35.28 1.26
CA LEU A 559 7.60 34.45 2.09
C LEU A 559 6.13 34.59 1.68
N THR A 560 5.75 35.74 1.13
CA THR A 560 4.42 36.08 0.61
C THR A 560 4.55 36.71 -0.77
N SER A 561 3.59 36.49 -1.68
CA SER A 561 3.57 37.19 -2.97
C SER A 561 2.55 38.32 -2.94
N SER A 562 2.84 39.45 -3.60
CA SER A 562 1.93 40.60 -3.70
C SER A 562 0.57 40.30 -4.36
N ASP A 563 0.46 39.18 -5.07
CA ASP A 563 -0.80 38.69 -5.67
C ASP A 563 -1.64 37.78 -4.75
N ASP A 564 -1.18 37.46 -3.54
CA ASP A 564 -1.94 36.60 -2.60
C ASP A 564 -3.29 37.21 -2.13
N GLY A 565 -3.56 38.48 -2.49
CA GLY A 565 -4.83 39.19 -2.21
C GLY A 565 -5.66 39.58 -3.44
N ARG A 566 -5.25 39.23 -4.67
CA ARG A 566 -6.02 39.56 -5.89
C ARG A 566 -6.76 38.33 -6.40
N LEU A 567 -8.02 38.19 -5.98
CA LEU A 567 -9.00 37.32 -6.65
C LEU A 567 -9.15 37.80 -8.11
N GLY A 568 -8.37 37.22 -9.02
CA GLY A 568 -8.52 37.44 -10.45
C GLY A 568 -7.27 37.95 -11.15
N SER A 569 -6.28 37.06 -11.34
CA SER A 569 -5.42 37.04 -12.54
C SER A 569 -4.41 35.88 -12.41
N ALA A 570 -4.52 34.89 -13.30
CA ALA A 570 -3.64 33.74 -13.53
C ALA A 570 -3.72 32.56 -12.53
N ALA A 571 -4.65 31.64 -12.81
CA ALA A 571 -4.66 30.25 -12.36
C ALA A 571 -3.49 29.43 -12.97
N THR A 572 -2.25 29.81 -12.71
CA THR A 572 -1.07 29.11 -13.24
C THR A 572 -0.23 28.58 -12.08
N ASN A 573 -0.27 27.25 -11.91
CA ASN A 573 0.62 26.41 -11.08
C ASN A 573 0.11 25.97 -9.69
N LEU A 574 -1.20 25.90 -9.47
CA LEU A 574 -1.76 25.15 -8.35
C LEU A 574 -1.60 23.64 -8.58
N THR A 575 -0.91 22.96 -7.67
CA THR A 575 -0.70 21.50 -7.73
C THR A 575 -0.87 20.91 -6.33
N CYS A 576 -1.49 19.73 -6.26
CA CYS A 576 -1.55 18.95 -5.02
C CYS A 576 -0.19 18.29 -4.77
N THR A 577 0.58 18.82 -3.83
CA THR A 577 1.84 18.22 -3.36
C THR A 577 1.57 17.56 -2.02
N SER A 578 1.74 16.23 -1.92
CA SER A 578 1.44 15.48 -0.68
C SER A 578 0.02 15.74 -0.15
N ASN A 579 -0.99 15.78 -1.04
CA ASN A 579 -2.40 16.10 -0.74
C ASN A 579 -2.66 17.54 -0.23
N ILE A 580 -1.71 18.46 -0.41
CA ILE A 580 -1.83 19.87 -0.02
C ILE A 580 -1.77 20.75 -1.27
N GLN A 581 -2.69 21.72 -1.36
CA GLN A 581 -2.63 22.73 -2.42
C GLN A 581 -1.40 23.62 -2.25
N SER A 582 -0.62 23.71 -3.32
CA SER A 582 0.67 24.39 -3.29
C SER A 582 0.94 25.08 -4.62
N LYS A 583 1.78 26.12 -4.57
CA LYS A 583 2.23 26.87 -5.74
C LYS A 583 3.74 26.84 -5.88
N ASP A 584 4.22 26.88 -7.12
CA ASP A 584 5.63 27.14 -7.40
C ASP A 584 5.95 28.60 -7.02
N VAL A 585 6.97 28.78 -6.19
CA VAL A 585 7.44 30.09 -5.71
C VAL A 585 8.91 30.35 -6.06
N GLY A 586 9.56 29.40 -6.72
CA GLY A 586 10.99 29.47 -7.00
C GLY A 586 11.32 30.00 -8.40
N GLY A 587 10.49 29.67 -9.39
CA GLY A 587 10.79 29.98 -10.79
C GLY A 587 12.10 29.31 -11.29
N PRO A 588 12.56 29.65 -12.50
CA PRO A 588 13.68 28.95 -13.14
C PRO A 588 15.01 29.06 -12.39
N SER A 589 15.29 30.19 -11.73
CA SER A 589 16.54 30.40 -11.00
C SER A 589 16.64 29.50 -9.76
N VAL A 590 15.60 29.46 -8.92
CA VAL A 590 15.56 28.56 -7.76
C VAL A 590 15.51 27.11 -8.20
N SER A 591 14.82 26.79 -9.29
CA SER A 591 14.77 25.42 -9.83
C SER A 591 16.15 24.93 -10.28
N SER A 592 16.91 25.76 -11.01
CA SER A 592 18.28 25.45 -11.40
C SER A 592 19.15 25.27 -10.17
N TRP A 593 19.15 26.26 -9.27
CA TRP A 593 19.95 26.22 -8.05
C TRP A 593 19.68 24.96 -7.22
N LEU A 594 18.41 24.64 -6.98
CA LEU A 594 18.05 23.42 -6.24
C LEU A 594 18.49 22.14 -6.96
N SER A 595 18.34 22.09 -8.29
CA SER A 595 18.72 20.91 -9.06
C SER A 595 20.24 20.67 -9.00
N ASP A 596 21.02 21.74 -9.07
CA ASP A 596 22.47 21.72 -8.99
C ASP A 596 22.95 21.32 -7.59
N GLN A 597 22.42 21.96 -6.53
CA GLN A 597 22.81 21.66 -5.15
C GLN A 597 22.43 20.23 -4.74
N LEU A 598 21.28 19.74 -5.19
CA LEU A 598 20.79 18.41 -4.83
C LEU A 598 21.33 17.28 -5.72
N ASP A 599 21.99 17.61 -6.83
CA ASP A 599 22.34 16.66 -7.90
C ASP A 599 21.11 15.83 -8.30
N PHE A 600 19.99 16.54 -8.51
CA PHE A 600 18.69 15.92 -8.77
C PHE A 600 17.89 16.76 -9.78
N PRO A 601 17.46 16.19 -10.91
CA PRO A 601 16.89 16.98 -11.99
C PRO A 601 15.51 17.55 -11.64
N SER A 602 15.18 18.69 -12.26
CA SER A 602 13.85 19.29 -12.26
C SER A 602 13.29 19.55 -10.86
N CYS A 603 14.13 20.00 -9.94
CA CYS A 603 13.71 20.37 -8.59
C CYS A 603 12.90 21.67 -8.62
N VAL A 604 11.76 21.70 -7.94
CA VAL A 604 10.88 22.88 -7.83
C VAL A 604 10.55 23.14 -6.37
N LEU A 605 10.63 24.41 -5.95
CA LEU A 605 10.23 24.83 -4.61
C LEU A 605 8.73 25.15 -4.58
N ARG A 606 7.98 24.39 -3.79
CA ARG A 606 6.53 24.58 -3.59
C ARG A 606 6.25 25.21 -2.23
N ARG A 607 5.31 26.15 -2.19
CA ARG A 607 4.77 26.75 -0.95
C ARG A 607 3.29 26.38 -0.78
N VAL A 608 2.87 26.07 0.44
CA VAL A 608 1.45 25.87 0.77
C VAL A 608 0.65 27.14 0.49
N GLU A 609 -0.56 26.99 -0.06
CA GLU A 609 -1.50 28.10 -0.22
C GLU A 609 -2.40 28.22 1.00
N SER A 610 -2.53 29.44 1.54
CA SER A 610 -3.41 29.76 2.66
C SER A 610 -4.80 30.10 2.13
N GLY A 611 -5.64 29.08 1.91
CA GLY A 611 -7.06 29.23 1.57
C GLY A 611 -7.97 28.45 2.54
N ASP A 612 -9.18 28.97 2.78
CA ASP A 612 -10.17 28.42 3.73
C ASP A 612 -10.62 26.96 3.42
N ALA A 613 -10.26 26.42 2.25
CA ALA A 613 -10.67 25.10 1.81
C ALA A 613 -9.67 23.96 2.10
N SER A 614 -8.45 24.24 2.60
CA SER A 614 -7.46 23.20 2.90
C SER A 614 -7.44 22.85 4.39
N PRO A 615 -7.75 21.60 4.80
CA PRO A 615 -7.68 21.17 6.19
C PRO A 615 -6.24 21.07 6.73
N SER A 616 -5.24 20.99 5.84
CA SER A 616 -3.82 21.04 6.21
C SER A 616 -3.18 22.35 5.73
N ARG A 617 -2.51 23.03 6.65
CA ARG A 617 -1.87 24.35 6.44
C ARG A 617 -0.33 24.28 6.38
N SER A 618 0.26 23.08 6.40
CA SER A 618 1.71 22.86 6.29
C SER A 618 2.05 21.47 5.75
N PHE A 619 3.25 21.27 5.18
CA PHE A 619 3.76 19.96 4.74
C PHE A 619 4.25 19.08 5.91
N SER A 620 3.66 19.22 7.11
CA SER A 620 3.88 18.30 8.23
C SER A 620 3.31 16.91 7.90
N ASN A 621 3.90 15.85 8.49
CA ASN A 621 3.45 14.48 8.25
C ASN A 621 2.24 14.15 9.13
N ASP A 622 2.50 13.91 10.43
CA ASP A 622 1.47 13.43 11.37
C ASP A 622 0.94 14.56 12.27
N SER A 623 1.82 15.46 12.70
CA SER A 623 1.49 16.55 13.62
C SER A 623 2.42 17.76 13.42
N PRO A 624 1.94 19.00 13.66
CA PRO A 624 2.75 20.21 13.48
C PRO A 624 3.95 20.28 14.44
N TYR A 625 3.81 19.77 15.67
CA TYR A 625 4.86 19.84 16.68
C TYR A 625 5.33 18.43 17.05
N LEU A 626 6.65 18.29 17.15
CA LEU A 626 7.31 17.15 17.75
C LEU A 626 8.09 17.62 18.98
N LEU A 627 7.76 17.05 20.15
CA LEU A 627 8.50 17.25 21.39
C LEU A 627 9.40 16.05 21.68
N VAL A 628 10.65 16.32 22.06
CA VAL A 628 11.59 15.30 22.55
C VAL A 628 12.19 15.71 23.89
N SER A 629 12.43 14.74 24.75
CA SER A 629 13.12 14.94 26.02
C SER A 629 14.63 14.80 25.83
N TYR A 630 15.37 15.79 26.32
CA TYR A 630 16.83 15.78 26.34
C TYR A 630 17.39 14.60 27.14
N SER A 631 16.79 14.29 28.29
CA SER A 631 17.25 13.19 29.14
C SER A 631 17.02 11.82 28.49
N SER A 632 15.90 11.64 27.78
CA SER A 632 15.64 10.45 26.97
C SER A 632 16.68 10.30 25.86
N ALA A 633 17.01 11.40 25.17
CA ALA A 633 18.03 11.42 24.12
C ALA A 633 19.41 11.06 24.67
N ALA A 634 19.80 11.66 25.80
CA ALA A 634 21.11 11.46 26.42
C ALA A 634 21.35 10.00 26.82
N VAL A 635 20.33 9.31 27.32
CA VAL A 635 20.45 7.89 27.68
C VAL A 635 20.75 7.03 26.45
N ILE A 636 20.05 7.27 25.33
CA ILE A 636 20.24 6.46 24.13
C ILE A 636 21.54 6.84 23.41
N SER A 637 21.84 8.14 23.26
CA SER A 637 23.04 8.58 22.56
C SER A 637 24.32 8.10 23.26
N ALA A 638 24.33 8.09 24.59
CA ALA A 638 25.43 7.54 25.39
C ALA A 638 25.69 6.05 25.11
N SER A 639 24.65 5.26 24.80
CA SER A 639 24.79 3.83 24.51
C SER A 639 25.55 3.54 23.20
N ILE A 640 25.66 4.53 22.32
CA ILE A 640 26.37 4.45 21.03
C ILE A 640 27.52 5.46 20.92
N GLY A 641 27.86 6.17 22.00
CA GLY A 641 28.92 7.18 22.00
C GLY A 641 28.64 8.38 21.07
N MET A 642 27.37 8.65 20.77
CA MET A 642 26.96 9.78 19.93
C MET A 642 26.70 11.02 20.81
N ASP A 643 27.09 12.19 20.29
CA ASP A 643 26.73 13.47 20.91
C ASP A 643 25.21 13.61 21.01
N VAL A 644 24.73 14.09 22.16
CA VAL A 644 23.29 14.16 22.44
C VAL A 644 22.59 15.17 21.53
N GLU A 645 23.25 16.28 21.19
CA GLU A 645 22.69 17.29 20.29
C GLU A 645 22.63 16.76 18.85
N GLU A 646 23.65 16.01 18.42
CA GLU A 646 23.61 15.29 17.14
C GLU A 646 22.45 14.28 17.09
N TYR A 647 22.30 13.47 18.15
CA TYR A 647 21.21 12.50 18.24
C TYR A 647 19.85 13.19 18.17
N ILE A 648 19.65 14.27 18.93
CA ILE A 648 18.42 15.08 18.91
C ILE A 648 18.13 15.63 17.52
N ARG A 649 19.13 16.21 16.83
CA ARG A 649 18.97 16.77 15.47
C ARG A 649 18.45 15.74 14.47
N ARG A 650 18.87 14.47 14.57
CA ARG A 650 18.39 13.37 13.70
C ARG A 650 16.89 13.12 13.80
N PHE A 651 16.25 13.47 14.93
CA PHE A 651 14.80 13.35 15.10
C PHE A 651 13.99 14.53 14.54
N ARG A 652 14.68 15.62 14.21
CA ARG A 652 14.10 16.87 13.73
C ARG A 652 12.94 17.40 14.61
N PRO A 653 13.13 17.54 15.93
CA PRO A 653 12.09 17.99 16.84
C PRO A 653 11.80 19.48 16.67
N ASN A 654 10.58 19.92 16.97
CA ASN A 654 10.29 21.34 17.12
C ASN A 654 10.64 21.82 18.54
N LEU A 655 10.40 20.98 19.55
CA LEU A 655 10.55 21.32 20.96
C LEU A 655 11.49 20.32 21.63
N VAL A 656 12.54 20.81 22.28
CA VAL A 656 13.42 19.98 23.12
C VAL A 656 13.27 20.43 24.56
N VAL A 657 12.92 19.50 25.45
CA VAL A 657 12.69 19.82 26.87
C VAL A 657 13.73 19.18 27.77
N SER A 658 14.13 19.91 28.82
CA SER A 658 15.07 19.46 29.85
C SER A 658 14.42 19.47 31.23
N GLY A 659 14.99 18.73 32.18
CA GLY A 659 14.47 18.61 33.55
C GLY A 659 13.46 17.47 33.77
N LEU A 660 13.20 16.64 32.75
CA LEU A 660 12.36 15.45 32.86
C LEU A 660 13.19 14.20 33.19
N PRO A 661 12.64 13.25 33.97
CA PRO A 661 13.13 11.87 33.95
C PRO A 661 13.09 11.28 32.53
N PRO A 662 14.05 10.43 32.14
CA PRO A 662 14.04 9.79 30.83
C PRO A 662 12.73 9.04 30.57
N PHE A 663 12.16 9.25 29.39
CA PHE A 663 10.96 8.62 28.84
C PHE A 663 9.64 8.93 29.56
N ILE A 664 9.61 9.85 30.52
CA ILE A 664 8.35 10.21 31.20
C ILE A 664 7.34 10.87 30.23
N GLU A 665 7.83 11.47 29.14
CA GLU A 665 7.00 12.12 28.12
C GLU A 665 6.03 11.15 27.44
N ASP A 666 6.34 9.86 27.46
CA ASP A 666 5.51 8.82 26.85
C ASP A 666 4.14 8.63 27.51
N ASP A 667 4.01 9.04 28.77
CA ASP A 667 2.80 8.84 29.58
C ASP A 667 1.95 10.12 29.68
N ALA A 668 2.41 11.23 29.08
CA ALA A 668 1.66 12.48 29.03
C ALA A 668 0.50 12.39 28.02
N ASP A 669 -0.65 12.94 28.40
CA ASP A 669 -1.77 13.22 27.48
C ASP A 669 -1.95 14.72 27.19
N GLU A 670 -1.32 15.57 27.99
CA GLU A 670 -1.40 17.03 27.89
C GLU A 670 -0.05 17.68 28.26
N VAL A 671 0.30 18.73 27.53
CA VAL A 671 1.51 19.55 27.75
C VAL A 671 1.11 21.02 27.78
N ASP A 672 1.48 21.73 28.83
CA ASP A 672 1.35 23.19 28.95
C ASP A 672 2.72 23.84 28.75
N ILE A 673 2.80 24.87 27.90
CA ILE A 673 4.00 25.70 27.73
C ILE A 673 3.63 27.15 27.96
N ASP A 674 4.03 27.71 29.11
CA ASP A 674 3.70 29.09 29.55
C ASP A 674 2.20 29.45 29.42
N GLY A 675 1.30 28.50 29.68
CA GLY A 675 -0.16 28.67 29.58
C GLY A 675 -0.74 28.34 28.21
N HIS A 676 0.08 27.93 27.24
CA HIS A 676 -0.39 27.41 25.96
C HIS A 676 -0.60 25.90 26.04
N LEU A 677 -1.85 25.45 25.84
CA LEU A 677 -2.23 24.07 26.05
C LEU A 677 -2.13 23.22 24.78
N PHE A 678 -1.40 22.12 24.89
CA PHE A 678 -1.22 21.13 23.86
C PHE A 678 -1.76 19.78 24.31
N GLU A 679 -2.44 19.07 23.42
CA GLU A 679 -2.75 17.66 23.58
C GLU A 679 -1.69 16.78 22.93
N VAL A 680 -1.40 15.65 23.57
CA VAL A 680 -0.51 14.63 23.03
C VAL A 680 -1.30 13.74 22.08
N VAL A 681 -1.05 13.89 20.78
CA VAL A 681 -1.75 13.14 19.72
C VAL A 681 -1.33 11.68 19.81
N ASN A 682 -0.03 11.40 19.65
CA ASN A 682 0.54 10.05 19.63
C ASN A 682 2.04 10.07 19.94
N LYS A 683 2.60 8.90 20.28
CA LYS A 683 4.05 8.71 20.29
C LYS A 683 4.59 8.73 18.85
N CYS A 684 5.76 9.33 18.64
CA CYS A 684 6.33 9.46 17.30
C CYS A 684 7.09 8.19 16.90
N VAL A 685 6.52 7.44 15.95
CA VAL A 685 7.10 6.22 15.37
C VAL A 685 8.27 6.59 14.46
N ARG A 686 9.47 6.04 14.72
CA ARG A 686 10.70 6.42 14.01
C ARG A 686 11.10 5.41 12.96
N CYS A 687 11.60 5.90 11.83
CA CYS A 687 12.05 5.12 10.68
C CYS A 687 13.50 5.48 10.33
N GLU A 688 14.03 4.95 9.23
CA GLU A 688 15.39 5.19 8.75
C GLU A 688 15.79 6.67 8.57
N MET A 689 14.84 7.62 8.60
CA MET A 689 15.13 9.05 8.53
C MET A 689 16.12 9.48 9.63
N ILE A 690 16.01 8.91 10.83
CA ILE A 690 16.92 9.24 11.96
C ILE A 690 18.34 8.66 11.78
N CYS A 691 18.55 7.84 10.75
CA CYS A 691 19.86 7.31 10.41
C CYS A 691 20.69 8.34 9.63
N ILE A 692 20.11 9.48 9.26
CA ILE A 692 20.78 10.47 8.42
C ILE A 692 21.43 11.51 9.34
N ASP A 693 22.77 11.59 9.30
CA ASP A 693 23.51 12.69 9.92
C ASP A 693 23.03 14.00 9.26
N GLN A 694 22.43 14.88 10.05
CA GLN A 694 21.85 16.09 9.50
C GLN A 694 22.92 17.07 9.00
N SER A 695 24.17 16.96 9.45
CA SER A 695 25.30 17.79 9.04
C SER A 695 25.88 17.36 7.69
N THR A 696 26.18 16.07 7.52
CA THR A 696 26.87 15.54 6.33
C THR A 696 25.94 14.90 5.30
N GLY A 697 24.77 14.39 5.73
CA GLY A 697 23.90 13.55 4.91
C GLY A 697 24.32 12.08 4.86
N ASP A 698 25.32 11.67 5.64
CA ASP A 698 25.74 10.28 5.74
C ASP A 698 24.68 9.43 6.44
N LYS A 699 24.55 8.17 6.01
CA LYS A 699 23.62 7.22 6.59
C LYS A 699 24.36 6.32 7.58
N ASP A 700 23.96 6.41 8.84
CA ASP A 700 24.44 5.59 9.96
C ASP A 700 23.24 4.99 10.72
N PRO A 701 23.07 3.65 10.72
CA PRO A 701 21.96 2.99 11.38
C PRO A 701 22.04 2.97 12.91
N ALA A 702 23.18 3.34 13.52
CA ALA A 702 23.41 3.21 14.97
C ALA A 702 22.29 3.86 15.80
N ALA A 703 21.81 5.03 15.38
CA ALA A 703 20.76 5.77 16.08
C ALA A 703 19.42 4.99 16.17
N LEU A 704 19.01 4.34 15.07
CA LEU A 704 17.77 3.57 15.01
C LEU A 704 17.91 2.23 15.72
N LEU A 705 19.08 1.59 15.62
CA LEU A 705 19.38 0.36 16.34
C LEU A 705 19.39 0.59 17.86
N ALA A 706 20.06 1.64 18.34
CA ALA A 706 20.09 2.00 19.76
C ALA A 706 18.69 2.32 20.31
N LEU A 707 17.88 3.04 19.54
CA LEU A 707 16.50 3.32 19.90
C LEU A 707 15.69 2.02 19.99
N ARG A 708 15.81 1.13 19.01
CA ARG A 708 15.14 -0.16 19.02
C ARG A 708 15.53 -1.00 20.25
N GLU A 709 16.81 -1.02 20.60
CA GLU A 709 17.32 -1.80 21.74
C GLU A 709 16.82 -1.24 23.08
N SER A 710 16.80 0.09 23.24
CA SER A 710 16.28 0.73 24.46
C SER A 710 14.75 0.60 24.61
N ARG A 711 14.02 0.48 23.50
CA ARG A 711 12.54 0.45 23.44
C ARG A 711 11.93 -0.94 23.21
N ARG A 712 12.68 -2.02 23.45
CA ARG A 712 12.23 -3.40 23.23
C ARG A 712 10.84 -3.68 23.86
N GLY A 713 9.83 -3.89 23.02
CA GLY A 713 8.46 -4.23 23.43
C GLY A 713 7.47 -3.05 23.43
N GLU A 714 7.92 -1.83 23.16
CA GLU A 714 7.08 -0.62 23.13
C GLU A 714 7.03 0.07 21.76
N GLY A 715 7.48 -0.63 20.73
CA GLY A 715 7.67 -0.08 19.38
C GLY A 715 8.92 0.80 19.28
N ILE A 716 9.34 1.08 18.04
CA ILE A 716 10.47 2.00 17.78
C ILE A 716 9.92 3.42 17.75
N THR A 717 9.65 3.97 18.94
CA THR A 717 9.11 5.32 19.14
C THR A 717 10.07 6.20 19.93
N PHE A 718 10.12 7.50 19.61
CA PHE A 718 10.89 8.47 20.38
C PHE A 718 10.24 9.86 20.28
N GLY A 719 9.93 10.47 21.42
CA GLY A 719 9.21 11.75 21.49
C GLY A 719 7.71 11.63 21.20
N ILE A 720 7.01 12.74 21.41
CA ILE A 720 5.55 12.83 21.32
C ILE A 720 5.11 13.92 20.35
N TYR A 721 4.05 13.61 19.60
CA TYR A 721 3.39 14.57 18.72
C TYR A 721 2.41 15.42 19.50
N LEU A 722 2.48 16.73 19.34
CA LEU A 722 1.60 17.67 19.99
C LEU A 722 0.71 18.39 18.99
N ARG A 723 -0.52 18.67 19.42
CA ARG A 723 -1.48 19.56 18.75
C ARG A 723 -1.97 20.59 19.75
N GLU A 724 -2.01 21.85 19.34
CA GLU A 724 -2.48 22.93 20.20
C GLU A 724 -4.02 22.92 20.28
N ARG A 725 -4.61 23.08 21.48
CA ARG A 725 -6.08 23.04 21.66
C ARG A 725 -6.80 24.32 21.25
N ASP A 726 -6.18 25.48 21.46
CA ASP A 726 -6.80 26.81 21.23
C ASP A 726 -6.14 27.60 20.09
N ALA A 727 -5.82 26.91 18.99
CA ALA A 727 -5.07 27.42 17.84
C ALA A 727 -5.64 28.70 17.16
N ASP A 728 -6.93 29.01 17.36
CA ASP A 728 -7.66 30.09 16.67
C ASP A 728 -7.81 31.39 17.49
N SER A 729 -7.05 31.55 18.58
CA SER A 729 -7.04 32.81 19.34
C SER A 729 -6.49 33.96 18.48
N LYS A 730 -7.18 35.11 18.47
CA LYS A 730 -6.72 36.35 17.77
C LYS A 730 -5.50 37.02 18.40
N SER A 731 -4.96 36.49 19.50
CA SER A 731 -3.76 37.03 20.16
C SER A 731 -2.49 36.44 19.54
N ILE A 732 -1.43 37.25 19.44
CA ILE A 732 -0.09 36.76 19.09
C ILE A 732 0.39 35.91 20.27
N ARG A 733 0.69 34.64 19.99
CA ARG A 733 1.12 33.65 20.99
C ARG A 733 2.54 33.24 20.67
N THR A 734 3.45 33.35 21.63
CA THR A 734 4.87 33.08 21.44
C THR A 734 5.38 32.19 22.54
N ILE A 735 6.17 31.18 22.17
CA ILE A 735 6.94 30.36 23.11
C ILE A 735 8.43 30.59 22.87
N GLY A 736 9.26 30.36 23.88
CA GLY A 736 10.69 30.58 23.76
C GLY A 736 11.53 29.70 24.66
N LYS A 737 12.83 29.68 24.36
CA LYS A 737 13.82 29.04 25.21
C LYS A 737 13.69 29.56 26.64
N GLY A 738 13.62 28.62 27.59
CA GLY A 738 13.40 28.92 28.99
C GLY A 738 11.94 28.89 29.44
N SER A 739 10.97 28.78 28.53
CA SER A 739 9.55 28.59 28.86
C SER A 739 9.36 27.44 29.85
N THR A 740 8.44 27.63 30.79
CA THR A 740 8.03 26.58 31.72
C THR A 740 7.17 25.58 30.96
N VAL A 741 7.54 24.30 31.05
CA VAL A 741 6.77 23.20 30.44
C VAL A 741 6.20 22.34 31.56
N ILE A 742 4.92 22.00 31.49
CA ILE A 742 4.27 21.09 32.44
C ILE A 742 3.69 19.91 31.66
N LEU A 743 4.16 18.70 31.95
CA LEU A 743 3.58 17.47 31.43
C LEU A 743 2.55 16.96 32.43
N SER A 744 1.37 16.59 31.96
CA SER A 744 0.33 16.02 32.81
C SER A 744 -0.41 14.86 32.15
N ARG A 745 -1.06 14.07 33.01
CA ARG A 745 -1.95 12.97 32.63
C ARG A 745 -3.32 13.24 33.25
N THR A 746 -4.30 13.56 32.41
CA THR A 746 -5.66 13.92 32.85
C THR A 746 -6.56 12.72 33.10
N GLY A 747 -6.13 11.51 32.74
CA GLY A 747 -6.89 10.28 33.01
C GLY A 747 -8.18 10.14 32.20
N LYS A 748 -8.43 11.05 31.25
CA LYS A 748 -9.40 10.78 30.18
C LYS A 748 -8.82 9.64 29.38
N CYS A 749 -9.38 8.44 29.56
CA CYS A 749 -9.12 7.31 28.69
C CYS A 749 -9.03 7.82 27.26
N LYS A 750 -7.87 7.64 26.62
CA LYS A 750 -7.88 7.40 25.18
C LYS A 750 -8.97 6.36 25.00
N LEU A 751 -9.91 6.59 24.08
CA LEU A 751 -10.68 5.49 23.52
C LEU A 751 -9.61 4.56 22.94
N THR A 752 -9.15 3.63 23.78
CA THR A 752 -7.96 2.79 23.59
C THR A 752 -8.26 1.69 22.63
#